data_AF-A0A428X9Y4-F1
#
_entry.id   AF-A0A428X9Y4-F1
#
_cell.length_a   1.000
_cell.length_b   1.000
_cell.length_c   1.000
_cell.angle_alpha   90.00
_cell.angle_beta   90.00
_cell.angle_gamma   90.00
#
_symmetry.space_group_name_H-M   'P 1'
#
loop_
_entity.id
_entity.type
_entity.pdbx_description
1 polymer ?
#
loop_
_entity_poly.entity_id
_entity_poly.type
_entity_poly.pdbx_seq_one_letter_code
_entity_poly.pdbx_strand_id
1 'polypeptide(L)'
;MTGSNLTDATGITIGGNACTGLTDVSATSATCTIPAGTAGDQNVIITTPGGPSSPYTYTYIATPTISTVDPVAGPLDGTNTLTITGTHLDDTNLGSITIDENACTQITVNSPTEVTCTAPSGTVGAKNIVLTNPGGTVTKTSAYTYAAAPEITDVTPDSGPASGTTTLTITGTGFLATTSVLVGGNACTDVTVTSATEVTCTAPAGTVGLVSVEITTPSGTDTATESYEYEPAPVIAEVSPTGGPIGGGGTLTITGMDLDDATVTIAGNSCTVATNTSTEITCAIPAGAAGARDVVVNATLGSTTLTGGYTYAADPAITSVSPTSGPAAGGNTVTINGTALAGATAVTIGGVACTIVTNTASVITCTAGTGTAGAEDVIVTTPGGDDTETDGYTYVTAPDISSLTVTSGPIAGGGTTIINGINLSGVTELTIGGNPCTLGTNTSTQVTCTIPAGTAGARDVIVTTAGGNDTLTGGYTYAADPAITSVSPTSGPTTGANTITINGTALANASSVFIGGVDCPIVTNTASVITCTAGIGTAGAKDVVVTTPGGDDTETGGYTYAADPAITSVSPTSGPTTGANTVTINGTALTGATAVTIGGVACTIVTNTASVITCTAGTTTAGAKDVIVTTPGGDDTETGGYTYAADPAITSVSPTSGPTTGANTVTINGTALTGATAVTIGGVACTIVTNTASVITCTAGTTTAGAKDVIVTTPGGDDTETGGYTYAADPAITSVSPTSGPTTGANTITINGTALTGATAVTIGGVACTIVTNTASVITCTAGTTTAGAKDVIVTTPGGDDTEAAGYTYAADPAITSVSPTSGPTTGANTITINGTALTGASSVFIGGVDCPIVTNTATVITCTAGIATAGAKDVIVTTPGGDDTEAAGYTYTAVSTPTTSPTTAPPINPIPTTIPTTSPTVSPSASPSTSPSESPSVSPSASPSDSPSPSTIPSLSSSPTPTTTPTPTTNPTPTAQPTNPPPTAQPTNPPAQIKLDLNLSLNEPIVGSEAVLSGGGLLAKSSYELIMYSTPVRLAGGYSDADGNFKTEITLPSKVCVSGGMHRMVLTATAADGSALSDTSYIVMDGTCKTRSLRQVKPVNNTVTLGALVFPVGSTTLPARSKATVRGLKSSFAGAKTITVTSYSETKKKSKAAIRANKVVATKRAAAVRTYLLSIGVKTKIVVVGVGGKPFKGPNRKYIRRAVITVRY
;
A
#
# COMPACT_ATOMS: atom_id res chain seq x y z
N MET A 1 166.95 12.88 70.23
CA MET A 1 166.56 14.04 71.07
C MET A 1 167.80 14.82 71.45
N THR A 2 167.63 16.08 71.87
CA THR A 2 168.70 16.99 72.31
C THR A 2 168.40 17.54 73.70
N GLY A 3 169.44 17.92 74.45
CA GLY A 3 169.34 18.35 75.85
C GLY A 3 170.69 18.79 76.42
N SER A 4 170.93 18.53 77.71
CA SER A 4 172.19 18.85 78.40
C SER A 4 172.45 17.90 79.57
N ASN A 5 173.72 17.60 79.86
CA ASN A 5 174.19 16.64 80.86
C ASN A 5 173.73 15.19 80.62
N LEU A 6 173.60 14.78 79.35
CA LEU A 6 173.18 13.43 78.96
C LEU A 6 174.33 12.40 78.85
N THR A 7 175.55 12.78 79.24
CA THR A 7 176.82 12.12 78.88
C THR A 7 176.94 10.64 79.29
N ASP A 8 176.20 10.21 80.31
CA ASP A 8 176.19 8.84 80.84
C ASP A 8 174.75 8.26 80.87
N ALA A 9 173.86 8.67 79.97
CA ALA A 9 172.46 8.24 79.97
C ALA A 9 172.32 6.70 79.84
N THR A 10 171.76 6.07 80.88
CA THR A 10 171.68 4.61 81.03
C THR A 10 170.42 3.99 80.42
N GLY A 11 169.45 4.81 80.02
CA GLY A 11 168.25 4.35 79.32
C GLY A 11 167.30 5.50 79.00
N ILE A 12 166.48 5.30 77.97
CA ILE A 12 165.37 6.19 77.60
C ILE A 12 164.11 5.34 77.55
N THR A 13 163.01 5.82 78.13
CA THR A 13 161.68 5.20 78.01
C THR A 13 160.69 6.15 77.35
N ILE A 14 159.73 5.60 76.61
CA ILE A 14 158.59 6.31 76.00
C ILE A 14 157.32 5.56 76.45
N GLY A 15 156.43 6.23 77.17
CA GLY A 15 155.27 5.59 77.80
C GLY A 15 155.65 4.53 78.86
N GLY A 16 156.88 4.61 79.39
CA GLY A 16 157.46 3.58 80.26
C GLY A 16 158.17 2.44 79.53
N ASN A 17 157.94 2.24 78.22
CA ASN A 17 158.64 1.24 77.41
C ASN A 17 160.04 1.73 77.05
N ALA A 18 161.08 0.93 77.28
CA ALA A 18 162.45 1.31 76.92
C ALA A 18 162.64 1.40 75.39
N CYS A 19 163.27 2.47 74.92
CA CYS A 19 163.82 2.49 73.57
C CYS A 19 164.91 1.40 73.43
N THR A 20 165.10 0.90 72.22
CA THR A 20 166.24 0.07 71.87
C THR A 20 167.26 0.87 71.04
N GLY A 21 168.49 0.36 70.90
CA GLY A 21 169.51 0.98 70.03
C GLY A 21 170.00 2.38 70.45
N LEU A 22 170.15 2.61 71.77
CA LEU A 22 170.64 3.89 72.29
C LEU A 22 172.03 4.22 71.74
N THR A 23 172.14 5.34 71.03
CA THR A 23 173.29 5.77 70.21
C THR A 23 173.49 7.29 70.32
N ASP A 24 174.64 7.80 69.85
CA ASP A 24 175.04 9.22 69.90
C ASP A 24 174.71 9.93 71.23
N VAL A 25 174.96 9.21 72.33
CA VAL A 25 174.90 9.72 73.70
C VAL A 25 176.10 10.64 73.90
N SER A 26 175.82 11.94 73.87
CA SER A 26 176.81 13.00 74.15
C SER A 26 176.33 13.80 75.36
N ALA A 27 177.08 14.84 75.75
CA ALA A 27 176.60 15.78 76.77
C ALA A 27 175.28 16.48 76.37
N THR A 28 174.92 16.54 75.08
CA THR A 28 173.78 17.31 74.57
C THR A 28 172.83 16.54 73.64
N SER A 29 173.05 15.25 73.39
CA SER A 29 172.24 14.42 72.49
C SER A 29 172.08 12.99 72.97
N ALA A 30 171.01 12.33 72.52
CA ALA A 30 170.89 10.88 72.48
C ALA A 30 169.87 10.48 71.40
N THR A 31 170.17 9.45 70.61
CA THR A 31 169.24 8.83 69.64
C THR A 31 168.83 7.45 70.11
N CYS A 32 167.56 7.10 69.91
CA CYS A 32 166.99 5.82 70.28
C CYS A 32 165.98 5.38 69.21
N THR A 33 165.81 4.08 69.02
CA THR A 33 164.70 3.55 68.24
C THR A 33 163.43 3.61 69.09
N ILE A 34 162.42 4.32 68.60
CA ILE A 34 161.12 4.48 69.28
C ILE A 34 160.45 3.09 69.37
N PRO A 35 160.04 2.64 70.57
CA PRO A 35 159.37 1.36 70.74
C PRO A 35 157.93 1.40 70.22
N ALA A 36 157.29 0.24 70.09
CA ALA A 36 155.83 0.20 69.92
C ALA A 36 155.14 0.79 71.18
N GLY A 37 154.07 1.55 70.96
CA GLY A 37 153.35 2.27 72.03
C GLY A 37 151.87 2.45 71.70
N THR A 38 151.10 2.82 72.72
CA THR A 38 149.66 3.06 72.61
C THR A 38 149.40 4.48 72.09
N ALA A 39 148.39 4.63 71.22
CA ALA A 39 147.99 5.91 70.64
C ALA A 39 147.77 7.03 71.69
N GLY A 40 148.09 8.27 71.32
CA GLY A 40 148.07 9.44 72.20
C GLY A 40 149.46 9.86 72.70
N ASP A 41 149.49 10.90 73.55
CA ASP A 41 150.71 11.49 74.10
C ASP A 41 151.35 10.59 75.17
N GLN A 42 152.58 10.15 74.92
CA GLN A 42 153.36 9.30 75.81
C GLN A 42 154.55 10.06 76.40
N ASN A 43 154.74 9.94 77.72
CA ASN A 43 155.86 10.57 78.43
C ASN A 43 157.20 9.92 78.04
N VAL A 44 158.14 10.74 77.58
CA VAL A 44 159.52 10.38 77.25
C VAL A 44 160.44 10.76 78.40
N ILE A 45 161.05 9.79 79.05
CA ILE A 45 161.90 9.96 80.24
C ILE A 45 163.31 9.45 79.93
N ILE A 46 164.33 10.25 80.28
CA ILE A 46 165.74 9.91 80.08
C ILE A 46 166.38 9.67 81.45
N THR A 47 166.96 8.49 81.67
CA THR A 47 167.60 8.12 82.94
C THR A 47 169.11 8.32 82.86
N THR A 48 169.66 8.98 83.86
CA THR A 48 171.11 9.20 84.06
C THR A 48 171.54 8.72 85.44
N PRO A 49 172.85 8.59 85.75
CA PRO A 49 173.32 8.23 87.09
C PRO A 49 172.91 9.23 88.20
N GLY A 50 172.56 10.47 87.83
CA GLY A 50 172.01 11.48 88.75
C GLY A 50 170.49 11.40 88.97
N GLY A 51 169.79 10.53 88.23
CA GLY A 51 168.33 10.36 88.27
C GLY A 51 167.65 10.48 86.89
N PRO A 52 166.32 10.27 86.85
CA PRO A 52 165.51 10.47 85.65
C PRO A 52 165.22 11.96 85.37
N SER A 53 165.08 12.30 84.09
CA SER A 53 164.68 13.63 83.63
C SER A 53 163.21 13.94 83.93
N SER A 54 162.85 15.23 83.86
CA SER A 54 161.46 15.61 83.59
C SER A 54 160.99 14.97 82.27
N PRO A 55 159.70 14.61 82.14
CA PRO A 55 159.18 14.00 80.92
C PRO A 55 159.00 15.05 79.80
N TYR A 56 159.33 14.64 78.58
CA TYR A 56 158.83 15.25 77.34
C TYR A 56 157.63 14.43 76.82
N THR A 57 156.94 14.86 75.76
CA THR A 57 155.87 14.07 75.12
C THR A 57 156.27 13.59 73.72
N TYR A 58 155.76 12.41 73.34
CA TYR A 58 155.77 11.89 71.99
C TYR A 58 154.41 11.26 71.68
N THR A 59 153.75 11.70 70.61
CA THR A 59 152.39 11.27 70.24
C THR A 59 152.45 10.07 69.29
N TYR A 60 151.75 8.98 69.62
CA TYR A 60 151.48 7.90 68.67
C TYR A 60 150.15 8.15 67.96
N ILE A 61 150.18 8.20 66.63
CA ILE A 61 148.98 8.35 65.77
C ILE A 61 148.31 6.98 65.59
N ALA A 62 146.98 6.95 65.55
CA ALA A 62 146.20 5.73 65.34
C ALA A 62 145.94 5.44 63.86
N THR A 63 145.94 4.15 63.49
CA THR A 63 145.45 3.67 62.19
C THR A 63 143.95 3.99 62.04
N PRO A 64 143.49 4.38 60.85
CA PRO A 64 142.08 4.71 60.63
C PRO A 64 141.22 3.44 60.48
N THR A 65 139.89 3.59 60.53
CA THR A 65 138.94 2.50 60.23
C THR A 65 137.87 2.94 59.25
N ILE A 66 137.19 1.99 58.58
CA ILE A 66 136.07 2.25 57.67
C ILE A 66 134.85 1.45 58.11
N SER A 67 133.81 2.12 58.57
CA SER A 67 132.55 1.55 59.06
C SER A 67 131.55 1.32 57.93
N THR A 68 131.13 2.37 57.21
CA THR A 68 130.22 2.28 56.05
C THR A 68 130.77 3.04 54.83
N VAL A 69 130.19 2.73 53.67
CA VAL A 69 130.39 3.44 52.40
C VAL A 69 129.01 3.57 51.78
N ASP A 70 128.63 4.77 51.34
CA ASP A 70 127.32 5.05 50.77
C ASP A 70 127.44 6.06 49.60
N PRO A 71 126.93 5.77 48.39
CA PRO A 71 126.32 4.50 47.97
C PRO A 71 127.33 3.35 47.90
N VAL A 72 126.86 2.12 48.12
CA VAL A 72 127.67 0.89 47.99
C VAL A 72 127.96 0.48 46.53
N ALA A 73 127.33 1.14 45.57
CA ALA A 73 127.52 0.91 44.13
C ALA A 73 127.29 2.19 43.32
N GLY A 74 127.71 2.22 42.06
CA GLY A 74 127.49 3.35 41.16
C GLY A 74 128.11 3.19 39.77
N PRO A 75 128.06 4.26 38.94
CA PRO A 75 128.38 4.21 37.51
C PRO A 75 129.86 3.98 37.23
N LEU A 76 130.15 3.37 36.07
CA LEU A 76 131.51 3.07 35.59
C LEU A 76 132.40 4.31 35.40
N ASP A 77 131.82 5.49 35.17
CA ASP A 77 132.58 6.76 35.10
C ASP A 77 133.06 7.27 36.48
N GLY A 78 132.49 6.75 37.58
CA GLY A 78 132.83 7.13 38.95
C GLY A 78 132.44 8.55 39.36
N THR A 79 131.62 9.26 38.58
CA THR A 79 131.29 10.67 38.84
C THR A 79 130.43 10.90 40.09
N ASN A 80 129.94 9.83 40.73
CA ASN A 80 129.20 9.88 41.98
C ASN A 80 130.09 10.22 43.18
N THR A 81 129.50 10.89 44.17
CA THR A 81 130.14 11.17 45.46
C THR A 81 129.86 10.04 46.43
N LEU A 82 130.92 9.52 47.07
CA LEU A 82 130.84 8.53 48.14
C LEU A 82 130.98 9.22 49.50
N THR A 83 130.17 8.80 50.44
CA THR A 83 130.29 9.10 51.87
C THR A 83 130.90 7.89 52.57
N ILE A 84 132.07 8.06 53.18
CA ILE A 84 132.82 7.00 53.87
C ILE A 84 132.83 7.35 55.35
N THR A 85 132.22 6.49 56.18
CA THR A 85 132.24 6.65 57.64
C THR A 85 133.29 5.74 58.29
N GLY A 86 133.76 6.09 59.48
CA GLY A 86 134.85 5.36 60.14
C GLY A 86 135.31 5.98 61.44
N THR A 87 136.60 5.86 61.75
CA THR A 87 137.26 6.56 62.89
C THR A 87 138.68 6.99 62.53
N HIS A 88 139.17 8.05 63.19
CA HIS A 88 140.48 8.67 62.96
C HIS A 88 140.68 9.18 61.52
N LEU A 89 139.62 9.77 60.97
CA LEU A 89 139.58 10.34 59.61
C LEU A 89 139.91 11.85 59.56
N ASP A 90 140.19 12.46 60.71
CA ASP A 90 140.45 13.89 60.94
C ASP A 90 141.93 14.29 60.98
N ASP A 91 142.87 13.33 61.06
CA ASP A 91 144.28 13.69 61.23
C ASP A 91 144.81 14.48 60.02
N THR A 92 145.56 15.54 60.32
CA THR A 92 145.83 16.72 59.47
C THR A 92 146.63 16.45 58.19
N ASN A 93 146.98 15.19 57.92
CA ASN A 93 147.61 14.73 56.68
C ASN A 93 147.01 13.36 56.27
N LEU A 94 145.70 13.30 56.01
CA LEU A 94 145.07 12.15 55.37
C LEU A 94 145.75 11.91 54.01
N GLY A 95 146.46 10.79 53.87
CA GLY A 95 147.44 10.59 52.80
C GLY A 95 146.82 10.23 51.46
N SER A 96 145.82 9.33 51.47
CA SER A 96 145.04 8.98 50.29
C SER A 96 143.75 8.23 50.64
N ILE A 97 142.77 8.33 49.75
CA ILE A 97 141.66 7.38 49.61
C ILE A 97 141.72 6.84 48.17
N THR A 98 141.73 5.52 48.00
CA THR A 98 141.72 4.86 46.68
C THR A 98 140.63 3.80 46.61
N ILE A 99 140.10 3.59 45.41
CA ILE A 99 139.27 2.43 45.05
C ILE A 99 140.17 1.48 44.26
N ASP A 100 140.53 0.36 44.90
CA ASP A 100 141.73 -0.42 44.61
C ASP A 100 142.96 0.49 44.45
N GLU A 101 143.51 0.63 43.24
CA GLU A 101 144.70 1.46 42.95
C GLU A 101 144.34 2.90 42.51
N ASN A 102 143.09 3.18 42.12
CA ASN A 102 142.69 4.48 41.59
C ASN A 102 142.34 5.46 42.72
N ALA A 103 142.95 6.65 42.74
CA ALA A 103 142.68 7.66 43.76
C ALA A 103 141.29 8.30 43.60
N CYS A 104 140.56 8.44 44.70
CA CYS A 104 139.35 9.25 44.75
C CYS A 104 139.72 10.74 44.62
N THR A 105 138.83 11.53 44.01
CA THR A 105 139.04 12.99 43.85
C THR A 105 138.13 13.77 44.80
N GLN A 106 138.39 15.07 44.97
CA GLN A 106 137.58 15.97 45.83
C GLN A 106 137.41 15.46 47.28
N ILE A 107 138.44 14.81 47.84
CA ILE A 107 138.45 14.30 49.22
C ILE A 107 138.20 15.46 50.19
N THR A 108 137.08 15.41 50.90
CA THR A 108 136.61 16.43 51.85
C THR A 108 136.35 15.74 53.19
N VAL A 109 137.19 16.04 54.19
CA VAL A 109 137.04 15.52 55.55
C VAL A 109 135.92 16.29 56.25
N ASN A 110 134.82 15.62 56.56
CA ASN A 110 133.63 16.22 57.17
C ASN A 110 133.72 16.17 58.70
N SER A 111 134.29 15.10 59.26
CA SER A 111 134.47 14.91 60.71
C SER A 111 135.52 13.82 61.04
N PRO A 112 135.92 13.62 62.31
CA PRO A 112 136.76 12.50 62.74
C PRO A 112 136.23 11.09 62.39
N THR A 113 134.96 11.01 62.00
CA THR A 113 134.26 9.77 61.67
C THR A 113 133.67 9.76 60.26
N GLU A 114 133.92 10.79 59.43
CA GLU A 114 133.30 10.92 58.10
C GLU A 114 134.17 11.70 57.11
N VAL A 115 134.35 11.13 55.92
CA VAL A 115 135.00 11.77 54.77
C VAL A 115 134.16 11.52 53.52
N THR A 116 134.03 12.54 52.66
CA THR A 116 133.39 12.41 51.34
C THR A 116 134.43 12.52 50.23
N CYS A 117 134.20 11.84 49.11
CA CYS A 117 135.06 11.92 47.93
C CYS A 117 134.31 11.50 46.66
N THR A 118 134.63 12.09 45.52
CA THR A 118 134.18 11.59 44.22
C THR A 118 134.97 10.34 43.85
N ALA A 119 134.30 9.28 43.40
CA ALA A 119 134.99 8.08 42.93
C ALA A 119 135.83 8.38 41.66
N PRO A 120 136.83 7.54 41.35
CA PRO A 120 137.47 7.53 40.03
C PRO A 120 136.66 6.68 39.03
N SER A 121 136.91 6.82 37.73
CA SER A 121 136.39 5.86 36.75
C SER A 121 136.91 4.44 37.02
N GLY A 122 136.06 3.42 36.83
CA GLY A 122 136.34 2.04 37.20
C GLY A 122 135.83 1.00 36.21
N THR A 123 136.17 -0.27 36.48
CA THR A 123 135.69 -1.44 35.73
C THR A 123 134.66 -2.19 36.55
N VAL A 124 133.72 -2.90 35.90
CA VAL A 124 132.62 -3.62 36.56
C VAL A 124 133.11 -4.51 37.73
N GLY A 125 132.29 -4.62 38.78
CA GLY A 125 132.48 -5.52 39.91
C GLY A 125 132.85 -4.80 41.22
N ALA A 126 132.85 -5.57 42.30
CA ALA A 126 133.23 -5.09 43.63
C ALA A 126 134.73 -4.76 43.69
N LYS A 127 135.05 -3.65 44.36
CA LYS A 127 136.41 -3.11 44.57
C LYS A 127 136.63 -2.86 46.05
N ASN A 128 137.89 -2.80 46.46
CA ASN A 128 138.25 -2.48 47.84
C ASN A 128 138.38 -0.96 47.98
N ILE A 129 138.04 -0.40 49.15
CA ILE A 129 138.41 0.98 49.48
C ILE A 129 139.59 0.94 50.43
N VAL A 130 140.67 1.62 50.05
CA VAL A 130 141.89 1.76 50.84
C VAL A 130 141.97 3.21 51.31
N LEU A 131 142.26 3.40 52.60
CA LEU A 131 142.40 4.72 53.21
C LEU A 131 143.67 4.74 54.07
N THR A 132 144.52 5.75 53.84
CA THR A 132 145.82 5.88 54.51
C THR A 132 145.92 7.20 55.28
N ASN A 133 146.34 7.13 56.54
CA ASN A 133 146.74 8.29 57.35
C ASN A 133 148.20 8.08 57.86
N PRO A 134 148.80 9.03 58.61
CA PRO A 134 150.18 8.90 59.08
C PRO A 134 150.41 7.79 60.13
N GLY A 135 149.36 7.29 60.78
CA GLY A 135 149.38 6.12 61.65
C GLY A 135 149.31 4.78 60.90
N GLY A 136 148.83 4.78 59.66
CA GLY A 136 148.88 3.64 58.75
C GLY A 136 147.72 3.54 57.75
N THR A 137 147.63 2.39 57.08
CA THR A 137 146.65 2.10 56.03
C THR A 137 145.61 1.08 56.52
N VAL A 138 144.34 1.31 56.16
CA VAL A 138 143.24 0.36 56.30
C VAL A 138 142.64 0.05 54.93
N THR A 139 142.24 -1.20 54.72
CA THR A 139 141.53 -1.64 53.51
C THR A 139 140.21 -2.27 53.91
N LYS A 140 139.10 -1.76 53.37
CA LYS A 140 137.80 -2.41 53.45
C LYS A 140 137.53 -3.14 52.14
N THR A 141 137.43 -4.47 52.21
CA THR A 141 137.28 -5.31 51.02
C THR A 141 135.87 -5.28 50.46
N SER A 142 135.73 -5.28 49.14
CA SER A 142 134.43 -5.25 48.44
C SER A 142 133.48 -4.14 48.93
N ALA A 143 134.04 -2.95 49.21
CA ALA A 143 133.35 -1.86 49.86
C ALA A 143 132.52 -0.98 48.91
N TYR A 144 132.81 -1.03 47.61
CA TYR A 144 132.12 -0.31 46.55
C TYR A 144 132.07 -1.13 45.27
N THR A 145 130.97 -1.07 44.51
CA THR A 145 130.78 -1.86 43.28
C THR A 145 130.50 -0.95 42.09
N TYR A 146 131.37 -0.99 41.07
CA TYR A 146 131.02 -0.39 39.79
C TYR A 146 130.06 -1.31 39.04
N ALA A 147 128.97 -0.74 38.55
CA ALA A 147 127.99 -1.42 37.72
C ALA A 147 127.67 -0.57 36.48
N ALA A 148 127.13 -1.23 35.45
CA ALA A 148 126.53 -0.51 34.33
C ALA A 148 125.22 0.18 34.78
N ALA A 149 124.79 1.17 34.02
CA ALA A 149 123.42 1.65 34.05
C ALA A 149 122.44 0.48 33.78
N PRO A 150 121.16 0.59 34.20
CA PRO A 150 120.13 -0.37 33.80
C PRO A 150 119.92 -0.32 32.28
N GLU A 151 119.29 -1.36 31.74
CA GLU A 151 118.84 -1.43 30.36
C GLU A 151 117.50 -2.17 30.34
N ILE A 152 116.42 -1.56 29.83
CA ILE A 152 115.10 -2.16 29.68
C ILE A 152 115.01 -2.84 28.31
N THR A 153 114.71 -4.14 28.29
CA THR A 153 114.56 -4.91 27.05
C THR A 153 113.12 -5.18 26.65
N ASP A 154 112.18 -5.22 27.59
CA ASP A 154 110.76 -5.50 27.34
C ASP A 154 109.86 -5.02 28.49
N VAL A 155 108.60 -4.71 28.19
CA VAL A 155 107.56 -4.33 29.16
C VAL A 155 106.30 -5.12 28.82
N THR A 156 105.88 -6.03 29.71
CA THR A 156 104.73 -6.92 29.46
C THR A 156 103.68 -6.88 30.59
N PRO A 157 102.38 -6.71 30.28
CA PRO A 157 101.83 -6.34 28.98
C PRO A 157 102.26 -4.93 28.55
N ASP A 158 102.24 -4.70 27.25
CA ASP A 158 102.57 -3.45 26.56
C ASP A 158 101.38 -2.48 26.46
N SER A 159 100.19 -2.87 26.94
CA SER A 159 99.06 -1.95 27.10
C SER A 159 98.20 -2.24 28.35
N GLY A 160 97.28 -1.32 28.64
CA GLY A 160 96.24 -1.51 29.65
C GLY A 160 95.40 -0.25 29.88
N PRO A 161 94.36 -0.30 30.74
CA PRO A 161 93.37 0.77 30.81
C PRO A 161 93.91 2.07 31.43
N ALA A 162 93.47 3.21 30.92
CA ALA A 162 93.79 4.55 31.43
C ALA A 162 93.48 4.77 32.93
N SER A 163 92.65 3.93 33.55
CA SER A 163 92.45 3.90 35.01
C SER A 163 93.70 3.50 35.81
N GLY A 164 94.71 2.92 35.16
CA GLY A 164 95.74 2.12 35.82
C GLY A 164 95.19 0.78 36.32
N THR A 165 95.95 0.12 37.19
CA THR A 165 95.78 -1.24 37.77
C THR A 165 96.41 -2.41 37.01
N THR A 166 97.00 -2.21 35.83
CA THR A 166 97.79 -3.25 35.14
C THR A 166 99.07 -3.58 35.91
N THR A 167 99.30 -4.84 36.29
CA THR A 167 100.61 -5.27 36.79
C THR A 167 101.56 -5.52 35.62
N LEU A 168 102.57 -4.66 35.48
CA LEU A 168 103.65 -4.75 34.49
C LEU A 168 104.75 -5.67 35.00
N THR A 169 105.38 -6.38 34.06
CA THR A 169 106.65 -7.09 34.21
C THR A 169 107.66 -6.45 33.27
N ILE A 170 108.62 -5.74 33.83
CA ILE A 170 109.68 -5.05 33.09
C ILE A 170 110.92 -5.94 33.13
N THR A 171 111.42 -6.34 31.97
CA THR A 171 112.63 -7.17 31.86
C THR A 171 113.79 -6.38 31.26
N GLY A 172 115.02 -6.80 31.56
CA GLY A 172 116.21 -6.05 31.18
C GLY A 172 117.46 -6.49 31.90
N THR A 173 118.34 -5.55 32.25
CA THR A 173 119.54 -5.79 33.08
C THR A 173 119.80 -4.65 34.08
N GLY A 174 120.55 -4.95 35.15
CA GLY A 174 121.03 -3.97 36.14
C GLY A 174 120.10 -3.70 37.34
N PHE A 175 118.94 -4.34 37.41
CA PHE A 175 117.82 -3.90 38.26
C PHE A 175 117.94 -4.17 39.78
N LEU A 176 119.00 -4.82 40.28
CA LEU A 176 119.12 -5.23 41.70
C LEU A 176 119.05 -4.09 42.73
N ALA A 177 119.18 -2.84 42.30
CA ALA A 177 119.12 -1.65 43.14
C ALA A 177 118.18 -0.57 42.57
N THR A 178 117.08 -0.95 41.93
CA THR A 178 116.06 0.00 41.44
C THR A 178 115.52 0.85 42.58
N THR A 179 115.59 2.19 42.41
CA THR A 179 115.13 3.19 43.38
C THR A 179 113.81 3.84 42.98
N SER A 180 113.49 3.88 41.69
CA SER A 180 112.17 4.30 41.18
C SER A 180 111.84 3.64 39.84
N VAL A 181 110.55 3.40 39.62
CA VAL A 181 109.96 3.02 38.32
C VAL A 181 108.86 4.02 37.98
N LEU A 182 108.93 4.64 36.81
CA LEU A 182 107.91 5.57 36.32
C LEU A 182 107.24 5.03 35.05
N VAL A 183 105.96 5.32 34.89
CA VAL A 183 105.16 5.03 33.69
C VAL A 183 104.47 6.33 33.28
N GLY A 184 104.81 6.87 32.10
CA GLY A 184 104.35 8.20 31.67
C GLY A 184 104.76 9.34 32.62
N GLY A 185 105.85 9.18 33.37
CA GLY A 185 106.31 10.12 34.41
C GLY A 185 105.58 10.01 35.75
N ASN A 186 104.54 9.17 35.86
CA ASN A 186 103.87 8.87 37.13
C ASN A 186 104.56 7.67 37.82
N ALA A 187 104.66 7.68 39.15
CA ALA A 187 105.28 6.59 39.89
C ALA A 187 104.43 5.31 39.85
N CYS A 188 105.06 4.19 39.50
CA CYS A 188 104.45 2.86 39.56
C CYS A 188 104.26 2.42 41.03
N THR A 189 103.15 1.76 41.38
CA THR A 189 102.97 1.20 42.74
C THR A 189 103.49 -0.23 42.83
N ASP A 190 103.61 -0.77 44.05
CA ASP A 190 103.91 -2.20 44.29
C ASP A 190 105.24 -2.71 43.69
N VAL A 191 106.17 -1.79 43.40
CA VAL A 191 107.49 -2.06 42.78
C VAL A 191 108.24 -3.16 43.52
N THR A 192 108.41 -4.29 42.84
CA THR A 192 109.05 -5.50 43.36
C THR A 192 110.19 -5.92 42.44
N VAL A 193 111.43 -5.70 42.88
CA VAL A 193 112.63 -6.20 42.19
C VAL A 193 112.75 -7.70 42.45
N THR A 194 112.45 -8.53 41.45
CA THR A 194 112.51 -10.00 41.58
C THR A 194 113.90 -10.54 41.25
N SER A 195 114.67 -9.87 40.38
CA SER A 195 116.02 -10.29 40.00
C SER A 195 116.88 -9.13 39.47
N ALA A 196 118.07 -9.44 38.95
CA ALA A 196 118.92 -8.48 38.24
C ALA A 196 118.39 -8.10 36.85
N THR A 197 117.37 -8.79 36.37
CA THR A 197 116.85 -8.73 34.98
C THR A 197 115.33 -8.59 34.91
N GLU A 198 114.65 -8.42 36.05
CA GLU A 198 113.19 -8.38 36.14
C GLU A 198 112.73 -7.53 37.35
N VAL A 199 111.76 -6.64 37.10
CA VAL A 199 111.03 -5.85 38.09
C VAL A 199 109.54 -5.90 37.74
N THR A 200 108.67 -6.14 38.72
CA THR A 200 107.22 -5.99 38.54
C THR A 200 106.70 -4.74 39.26
N CYS A 201 105.68 -4.08 38.71
CA CYS A 201 105.02 -2.95 39.36
C CYS A 201 103.60 -2.72 38.79
N THR A 202 102.72 -2.05 39.53
CA THR A 202 101.36 -1.74 39.08
C THR A 202 101.31 -0.36 38.42
N ALA A 203 100.92 -0.32 37.14
CA ALA A 203 100.77 0.90 36.36
C ALA A 203 99.76 1.87 37.03
N PRO A 204 100.15 3.14 37.24
CA PRO A 204 99.26 4.16 37.81
C PRO A 204 98.18 4.56 36.81
N ALA A 205 97.23 5.41 37.23
CA ALA A 205 96.30 6.05 36.30
C ALA A 205 97.04 6.96 35.31
N GLY A 206 96.60 6.96 34.05
CA GLY A 206 97.29 7.59 32.93
C GLY A 206 96.39 8.45 32.04
N THR A 207 96.98 9.01 30.98
CA THR A 207 96.26 9.63 29.87
C THR A 207 96.35 8.68 28.68
N VAL A 208 95.25 8.52 27.94
CA VAL A 208 95.16 7.60 26.79
C VAL A 208 96.25 7.88 25.74
N GLY A 209 96.88 6.81 25.25
CA GLY A 209 97.97 6.81 24.27
C GLY A 209 99.29 6.24 24.82
N LEU A 210 100.28 6.17 23.93
CA LEU A 210 101.64 5.68 24.21
C LEU A 210 102.39 6.56 25.23
N VAL A 211 103.08 5.91 26.17
CA VAL A 211 103.94 6.52 27.18
C VAL A 211 105.25 5.74 27.36
N SER A 212 106.27 6.40 27.89
CA SER A 212 107.55 5.78 28.24
C SER A 212 107.54 5.11 29.61
N VAL A 213 108.33 4.06 29.78
CA VAL A 213 108.65 3.43 31.07
C VAL A 213 110.11 3.70 31.44
N GLU A 214 110.35 4.13 32.68
CA GLU A 214 111.68 4.53 33.17
C GLU A 214 112.07 3.71 34.41
N ILE A 215 113.31 3.24 34.46
CA ILE A 215 113.91 2.60 35.64
C ILE A 215 115.18 3.35 36.05
N THR A 216 115.23 3.80 37.31
CA THR A 216 116.41 4.45 37.90
C THR A 216 117.06 3.58 38.98
N THR A 217 118.39 3.54 38.99
CA THR A 217 119.26 2.86 39.97
C THR A 217 120.41 3.79 40.39
N PRO A 218 121.17 3.49 41.47
CA PRO A 218 122.42 4.20 41.79
C PRO A 218 123.49 4.19 40.69
N SER A 219 123.38 3.29 39.71
CA SER A 219 124.30 3.16 38.56
C SER A 219 123.89 4.00 37.35
N GLY A 220 122.69 4.59 37.36
CA GLY A 220 122.11 5.33 36.24
C GLY A 220 120.62 5.02 36.04
N THR A 221 120.06 5.68 35.02
CA THR A 221 118.66 5.62 34.60
C THR A 221 118.58 5.13 33.16
N ASP A 222 117.54 4.36 32.83
CA ASP A 222 117.17 4.02 31.46
C ASP A 222 115.68 4.26 31.20
N THR A 223 115.30 4.45 29.93
CA THR A 223 113.96 4.84 29.51
C THR A 223 113.56 4.13 28.22
N ALA A 224 112.68 3.15 28.34
CA ALA A 224 111.98 2.57 27.20
C ALA A 224 110.93 3.57 26.71
N THR A 225 111.17 4.17 25.54
CA THR A 225 110.29 5.21 24.96
C THR A 225 109.09 4.58 24.26
N GLU A 226 107.89 5.10 24.50
CA GLU A 226 106.64 4.64 23.86
C GLU A 226 106.39 3.13 24.05
N SER A 227 106.80 2.58 25.20
CA SER A 227 106.81 1.14 25.50
C SER A 227 105.62 0.65 26.34
N TYR A 228 104.61 1.50 26.55
CA TYR A 228 103.35 1.12 27.18
C TYR A 228 102.22 2.02 26.68
N GLU A 229 101.08 1.46 26.27
CA GLU A 229 99.90 2.22 25.85
C GLU A 229 98.79 2.21 26.90
N TYR A 230 98.32 3.41 27.28
CA TYR A 230 97.07 3.54 28.02
C TYR A 230 95.89 3.52 27.06
N GLU A 231 95.10 2.46 27.08
CA GLU A 231 93.91 2.32 26.24
C GLU A 231 92.65 2.95 26.89
N PRO A 232 91.67 3.41 26.07
CA PRO A 232 90.40 3.93 26.56
C PRO A 232 89.51 2.81 27.16
N ALA A 233 88.52 3.22 27.96
CA ALA A 233 87.45 2.33 28.40
C ALA A 233 86.30 2.32 27.36
N PRO A 234 85.55 1.22 27.21
CA PRO A 234 84.46 1.09 26.23
C PRO A 234 83.41 2.20 26.36
N VAL A 235 82.86 2.64 25.23
CA VAL A 235 81.84 3.70 25.17
C VAL A 235 80.61 3.20 24.41
N ILE A 236 79.45 3.13 25.10
CA ILE A 236 78.15 2.94 24.44
C ILE A 236 77.69 4.28 23.88
N ALA A 237 77.40 4.34 22.58
CA ALA A 237 76.82 5.50 21.91
C ALA A 237 75.29 5.37 21.78
N GLU A 238 74.78 4.21 21.33
CA GLU A 238 73.36 3.92 21.20
C GLU A 238 73.07 2.43 21.46
N VAL A 239 71.84 2.12 21.88
CA VAL A 239 71.31 0.75 21.94
C VAL A 239 69.96 0.70 21.22
N SER A 240 69.76 -0.30 20.36
CA SER A 240 68.58 -0.40 19.51
C SER A 240 68.15 -1.87 19.32
N PRO A 241 66.88 -2.24 19.60
CA PRO A 241 65.82 -1.39 20.12
C PRO A 241 66.03 -1.00 21.60
N THR A 242 65.50 0.15 22.02
CA THR A 242 65.56 0.65 23.41
C THR A 242 64.58 -0.05 24.37
N GLY A 243 63.90 -1.11 23.93
CA GLY A 243 62.96 -1.88 24.73
C GLY A 243 62.25 -2.99 23.94
N GLY A 244 61.52 -3.84 24.65
CA GLY A 244 60.87 -5.04 24.11
C GLY A 244 60.16 -5.89 25.18
N PRO A 245 59.67 -7.10 24.84
CA PRO A 245 58.84 -7.94 25.73
C PRO A 245 59.58 -8.47 26.98
N ILE A 246 58.86 -8.67 28.09
CA ILE A 246 59.41 -9.29 29.32
C ILE A 246 59.93 -10.72 29.09
N GLY A 247 59.37 -11.44 28.12
CA GLY A 247 59.88 -12.75 27.68
C GLY A 247 61.27 -12.72 27.04
N GLY A 248 61.77 -11.54 26.66
CA GLY A 248 63.00 -11.38 25.89
C GLY A 248 62.86 -11.87 24.45
N GLY A 249 63.99 -12.19 23.82
CA GLY A 249 64.04 -12.55 22.41
C GLY A 249 64.20 -11.35 21.47
N GLY A 250 64.52 -11.63 20.21
CA GLY A 250 65.06 -10.63 19.28
C GLY A 250 66.53 -10.32 19.54
N THR A 251 67.06 -9.36 18.77
CA THR A 251 68.46 -8.94 18.81
C THR A 251 68.55 -7.50 19.29
N LEU A 252 69.40 -7.24 20.28
CA LEU A 252 69.86 -5.91 20.66
C LEU A 252 71.14 -5.61 19.89
N THR A 253 71.16 -4.50 19.16
CA THR A 253 72.38 -3.90 18.61
C THR A 253 72.84 -2.78 19.55
N ILE A 254 74.12 -2.78 19.90
CA ILE A 254 74.80 -1.76 20.69
C ILE A 254 75.88 -1.16 19.79
N THR A 255 75.87 0.15 19.58
CA THR A 255 76.92 0.84 18.81
C THR A 255 77.76 1.71 19.75
N GLY A 256 79.03 1.92 19.40
CA GLY A 256 79.97 2.58 20.29
C GLY A 256 81.40 2.65 19.79
N MET A 257 82.34 2.64 20.75
CA MET A 257 83.78 2.58 20.53
C MET A 257 84.42 1.65 21.57
N ASP A 258 85.55 1.05 21.19
CA ASP A 258 86.41 0.22 22.04
C ASP A 258 85.66 -0.98 22.66
N LEU A 259 84.75 -1.58 21.86
CA LEU A 259 83.81 -2.62 22.28
C LEU A 259 84.30 -4.08 22.08
N ASP A 260 85.53 -4.33 21.61
CA ASP A 260 86.00 -5.70 21.29
C ASP A 260 86.08 -6.64 22.52
N ASP A 261 85.91 -7.94 22.25
CA ASP A 261 85.86 -9.05 23.23
C ASP A 261 84.95 -8.81 24.45
N ALA A 262 83.91 -7.99 24.28
CA ALA A 262 83.06 -7.52 25.38
C ALA A 262 81.84 -8.40 25.64
N THR A 263 81.53 -8.58 26.92
CA THR A 263 80.32 -9.28 27.39
C THR A 263 79.23 -8.27 27.76
N VAL A 264 77.99 -8.57 27.36
CA VAL A 264 76.84 -7.69 27.58
C VAL A 264 75.89 -8.28 28.62
N THR A 265 75.41 -7.45 29.54
CA THR A 265 74.30 -7.81 30.43
C THR A 265 73.22 -6.73 30.44
N ILE A 266 71.96 -7.15 30.61
CA ILE A 266 70.82 -6.27 30.85
C ILE A 266 70.27 -6.60 32.22
N ALA A 267 70.28 -5.66 33.15
CA ALA A 267 69.91 -5.89 34.56
C ALA A 267 70.69 -7.02 35.27
N GLY A 268 71.89 -7.37 34.79
CA GLY A 268 72.68 -8.51 35.27
C GLY A 268 72.32 -9.86 34.62
N ASN A 269 71.28 -9.95 33.79
CA ASN A 269 71.04 -11.11 32.93
C ASN A 269 71.96 -11.03 31.70
N SER A 270 72.65 -12.13 31.38
CA SER A 270 73.57 -12.19 30.23
C SER A 270 72.82 -12.07 28.90
N CYS A 271 73.27 -11.16 28.03
CA CYS A 271 72.79 -11.03 26.65
C CYS A 271 73.75 -11.79 25.73
N THR A 272 73.29 -12.88 25.13
CA THR A 272 74.16 -13.82 24.39
C THR A 272 74.66 -13.16 23.10
N VAL A 273 75.93 -12.73 23.11
CA VAL A 273 76.59 -12.07 21.96
C VAL A 273 76.60 -12.99 20.74
N ALA A 274 76.21 -12.43 19.59
CA ALA A 274 76.15 -13.07 18.28
C ALA A 274 77.19 -12.51 17.31
N THR A 275 77.45 -11.19 17.35
CA THR A 275 78.59 -10.52 16.71
C THR A 275 79.16 -9.46 17.63
N ASN A 276 80.46 -9.20 17.52
CA ASN A 276 81.17 -8.17 18.27
C ASN A 276 82.33 -7.65 17.43
N THR A 277 82.45 -6.32 17.35
CA THR A 277 83.57 -5.55 16.82
C THR A 277 83.78 -4.31 17.69
N SER A 278 84.89 -3.60 17.49
CA SER A 278 85.24 -2.33 18.13
C SER A 278 84.13 -1.28 18.19
N THR A 279 83.18 -1.29 17.24
CA THR A 279 82.12 -0.28 17.12
C THR A 279 80.69 -0.84 17.20
N GLU A 280 80.49 -2.17 17.17
CA GLU A 280 79.17 -2.78 17.23
C GLU A 280 79.16 -4.14 17.97
N ILE A 281 78.20 -4.33 18.87
CA ILE A 281 77.83 -5.64 19.43
C ILE A 281 76.40 -5.95 19.03
N THR A 282 76.13 -7.17 18.57
CA THR A 282 74.76 -7.70 18.53
C THR A 282 74.62 -8.85 19.51
N CYS A 283 73.55 -8.86 20.31
CA CYS A 283 73.30 -9.91 21.31
C CYS A 283 71.82 -10.28 21.43
N ALA A 284 71.52 -11.53 21.78
CA ALA A 284 70.16 -12.01 21.98
C ALA A 284 69.61 -11.56 23.35
N ILE A 285 68.50 -10.82 23.32
CA ILE A 285 67.90 -10.20 24.50
C ILE A 285 67.39 -11.29 25.48
N PRO A 286 67.87 -11.32 26.74
CA PRO A 286 67.38 -12.28 27.74
C PRO A 286 65.99 -11.87 28.26
N ALA A 287 65.27 -12.80 28.87
CA ALA A 287 64.04 -12.49 29.61
C ALA A 287 64.34 -11.56 30.81
N GLY A 288 63.38 -10.71 31.19
CA GLY A 288 63.58 -9.70 32.23
C GLY A 288 62.28 -9.21 32.86
N ALA A 289 62.38 -8.69 34.09
CA ALA A 289 61.24 -8.09 34.78
C ALA A 289 60.94 -6.67 34.24
N ALA A 290 59.66 -6.31 34.13
CA ALA A 290 59.19 -5.07 33.51
C ALA A 290 59.76 -3.76 34.11
N GLY A 291 59.99 -2.78 33.24
CA GLY A 291 60.56 -1.46 33.54
C GLY A 291 61.93 -1.23 32.87
N ALA A 292 62.43 0.01 32.97
CA ALA A 292 63.76 0.39 32.48
C ALA A 292 64.87 -0.36 33.22
N ARG A 293 65.91 -0.76 32.48
CA ARG A 293 67.08 -1.51 32.95
C ARG A 293 68.35 -0.96 32.34
N ASP A 294 69.42 -1.10 33.11
CA ASP A 294 70.76 -0.69 32.71
C ASP A 294 71.33 -1.76 31.76
N VAL A 295 71.93 -1.29 30.67
CA VAL A 295 72.72 -2.11 29.74
C VAL A 295 74.18 -1.92 30.10
N VAL A 296 74.86 -3.00 30.49
CA VAL A 296 76.27 -2.98 30.91
C VAL A 296 77.09 -3.76 29.90
N VAL A 297 78.13 -3.12 29.35
CA VAL A 297 79.13 -3.73 28.48
C VAL A 297 80.43 -3.84 29.28
N ASN A 298 80.97 -5.05 29.41
CA ASN A 298 82.21 -5.33 30.12
C ASN A 298 83.24 -5.90 29.12
N ALA A 299 84.18 -5.05 28.71
CA ALA A 299 85.33 -5.42 27.88
C ALA A 299 86.54 -5.77 28.78
N THR A 300 87.58 -6.34 28.19
CA THR A 300 88.85 -6.67 28.87
C THR A 300 89.48 -5.47 29.59
N LEU A 301 89.30 -4.26 29.03
CA LEU A 301 89.91 -3.01 29.49
C LEU A 301 88.93 -2.08 30.23
N GLY A 302 87.72 -2.52 30.54
CA GLY A 302 86.80 -1.73 31.36
C GLY A 302 85.34 -2.12 31.27
N SER A 303 84.52 -1.47 32.11
CA SER A 303 83.07 -1.62 32.12
C SER A 303 82.41 -0.27 31.91
N THR A 304 81.34 -0.26 31.11
CA THR A 304 80.56 0.93 30.79
C THR A 304 79.07 0.61 30.87
N THR A 305 78.27 1.55 31.36
CA THR A 305 76.86 1.34 31.71
C THR A 305 75.98 2.43 31.12
N LEU A 306 75.05 2.04 30.25
CA LEU A 306 73.96 2.91 29.80
C LEU A 306 72.77 2.73 30.75
N THR A 307 72.66 3.60 31.74
CA THR A 307 71.57 3.60 32.73
C THR A 307 70.21 3.73 32.05
N GLY A 308 69.30 2.80 32.34
CA GLY A 308 67.97 2.73 31.73
C GLY A 308 67.94 2.45 30.22
N GLY A 309 69.06 2.05 29.60
CA GLY A 309 69.19 1.89 28.15
C GLY A 309 68.20 0.92 27.49
N TYR A 310 67.69 -0.08 28.22
CA TYR A 310 66.71 -1.03 27.69
C TYR A 310 65.48 -1.15 28.61
N THR A 311 64.28 -0.98 28.07
CA THR A 311 63.03 -1.11 28.83
C THR A 311 62.29 -2.40 28.49
N TYR A 312 62.13 -3.28 29.48
CA TYR A 312 61.20 -4.40 29.37
C TYR A 312 59.76 -3.90 29.51
N ALA A 313 59.00 -3.90 28.43
CA ALA A 313 57.56 -3.68 28.45
C ALA A 313 56.85 -5.00 28.75
N ALA A 314 55.80 -4.94 29.58
CA ALA A 314 54.98 -6.11 29.85
C ALA A 314 54.10 -6.43 28.63
N ASP A 315 53.94 -7.72 28.36
CA ASP A 315 53.04 -8.25 27.33
C ASP A 315 51.62 -7.63 27.49
N PRO A 316 50.95 -7.25 26.39
CA PRO A 316 49.57 -6.76 26.46
C PRO A 316 48.62 -7.89 26.91
N ALA A 317 47.45 -7.52 27.42
CA ALA A 317 46.37 -8.48 27.64
C ALA A 317 45.02 -7.83 27.32
N ILE A 318 44.30 -8.39 26.35
CA ILE A 318 42.93 -8.06 26.00
C ILE A 318 42.01 -8.69 27.06
N THR A 319 40.91 -8.01 27.38
CA THR A 319 39.91 -8.47 28.36
C THR A 319 38.47 -8.37 27.85
N SER A 320 38.24 -7.57 26.80
CA SER A 320 36.99 -7.54 26.04
C SER A 320 37.14 -6.69 24.78
N VAL A 321 36.41 -7.08 23.74
CA VAL A 321 36.19 -6.30 22.52
C VAL A 321 34.72 -5.86 22.48
N SER A 322 34.45 -4.59 22.16
CA SER A 322 33.09 -4.04 22.15
C SER A 322 32.90 -2.97 21.06
N PRO A 323 31.92 -3.11 20.15
CA PRO A 323 31.04 -4.28 20.00
C PRO A 323 31.82 -5.51 19.52
N THR A 324 31.33 -6.71 19.86
CA THR A 324 31.87 -8.00 19.40
C THR A 324 31.50 -8.34 17.95
N SER A 325 30.84 -7.42 17.24
CA SER A 325 30.49 -7.58 15.83
C SER A 325 30.24 -6.23 15.15
N GLY A 326 30.35 -6.20 13.82
CA GLY A 326 30.06 -5.01 13.02
C GLY A 326 30.07 -5.30 11.51
N PRO A 327 29.89 -4.26 10.67
CA PRO A 327 29.80 -4.42 9.22
C PRO A 327 31.08 -5.01 8.60
N ALA A 328 30.93 -5.97 7.68
CA ALA A 328 32.04 -6.45 6.84
C ALA A 328 32.67 -5.32 5.97
N ALA A 329 31.94 -4.23 5.74
CA ALA A 329 32.48 -3.02 5.10
C ALA A 329 33.39 -2.17 6.01
N GLY A 330 33.49 -2.50 7.30
CA GLY A 330 34.23 -1.72 8.30
C GLY A 330 33.57 -0.38 8.64
N GLY A 331 34.39 0.57 9.09
CA GLY A 331 33.99 1.95 9.37
C GLY A 331 33.36 2.18 10.75
N ASN A 332 32.95 1.13 11.47
CA ASN A 332 32.51 1.25 12.86
C ASN A 332 33.70 1.41 13.82
N THR A 333 33.46 2.05 14.96
CA THR A 333 34.44 2.09 16.06
C THR A 333 34.35 0.81 16.88
N VAL A 334 35.51 0.26 17.21
CA VAL A 334 35.71 -0.89 18.10
C VAL A 334 36.51 -0.41 19.31
N THR A 335 36.08 -0.80 20.51
CA THR A 335 36.75 -0.53 21.78
C THR A 335 37.34 -1.83 22.30
N ILE A 336 38.63 -1.83 22.59
CA ILE A 336 39.36 -2.98 23.13
C ILE A 336 39.84 -2.59 24.54
N ASN A 337 39.33 -3.27 25.56
CA ASN A 337 39.72 -3.05 26.95
C ASN A 337 40.77 -4.09 27.36
N GLY A 338 41.71 -3.71 28.22
CA GLY A 338 42.81 -4.61 28.60
C GLY A 338 43.78 -4.01 29.62
N THR A 339 45.01 -4.52 29.59
CA THR A 339 46.17 -4.00 30.34
C THR A 339 47.41 -3.94 29.46
N ALA A 340 48.34 -3.04 29.79
CA ALA A 340 49.59 -2.79 29.06
C ALA A 340 49.43 -2.40 27.58
N LEU A 341 48.24 -1.92 27.17
CA LEU A 341 47.94 -1.57 25.78
C LEU A 341 48.63 -0.28 25.27
N ALA A 342 49.21 0.52 26.19
CA ALA A 342 49.80 1.81 25.88
C ALA A 342 50.96 1.69 24.88
N GLY A 343 50.92 2.50 23.82
CA GLY A 343 51.96 2.50 22.79
C GLY A 343 51.80 1.39 21.74
N ALA A 344 50.69 0.64 21.75
CA ALA A 344 50.31 -0.25 20.65
C ALA A 344 50.55 0.39 19.27
N THR A 345 51.31 -0.32 18.44
CA THR A 345 51.78 0.11 17.12
C THR A 345 50.86 -0.38 15.99
N ALA A 346 50.14 -1.48 16.23
CA ALA A 346 49.11 -1.99 15.33
C ALA A 346 47.96 -2.62 16.12
N VAL A 347 46.77 -2.59 15.53
CA VAL A 347 45.64 -3.45 15.90
C VAL A 347 45.12 -4.05 14.60
N THR A 348 44.84 -5.36 14.59
CA THR A 348 44.21 -6.03 13.45
C THR A 348 43.02 -6.87 13.88
N ILE A 349 42.08 -7.07 12.95
CA ILE A 349 40.90 -7.91 13.10
C ILE A 349 40.83 -8.79 11.85
N GLY A 350 41.06 -10.10 11.99
CA GLY A 350 41.18 -11.01 10.84
C GLY A 350 42.36 -10.66 9.90
N GLY A 351 43.44 -10.12 10.48
CA GLY A 351 44.59 -9.58 9.73
C GLY A 351 44.34 -8.25 9.01
N VAL A 352 43.11 -7.70 9.06
CA VAL A 352 42.79 -6.37 8.52
C VAL A 352 43.06 -5.31 9.58
N ALA A 353 43.77 -4.23 9.21
CA ALA A 353 44.10 -3.16 10.15
C ALA A 353 42.85 -2.45 10.71
N CYS A 354 42.81 -2.30 12.04
CA CYS A 354 41.87 -1.44 12.74
C CYS A 354 42.59 -0.12 13.08
N THR A 355 42.21 0.98 12.43
CA THR A 355 42.93 2.27 12.52
C THR A 355 42.77 2.85 13.93
N ILE A 356 43.85 2.89 14.71
CA ILE A 356 43.84 3.39 16.10
C ILE A 356 43.41 4.86 16.13
N VAL A 357 42.38 5.15 16.93
CA VAL A 357 41.83 6.50 17.17
C VAL A 357 42.27 7.05 18.52
N THR A 358 42.23 6.22 19.57
CA THR A 358 42.80 6.54 20.89
C THR A 358 43.52 5.34 21.47
N ASN A 359 44.64 5.57 22.17
CA ASN A 359 45.39 4.53 22.86
C ASN A 359 45.72 4.97 24.29
N THR A 360 45.48 4.10 25.27
CA THR A 360 45.78 4.26 26.69
C THR A 360 46.23 2.92 27.29
N ALA A 361 46.77 2.91 28.51
CA ALA A 361 47.27 1.70 29.15
C ALA A 361 46.23 0.57 29.36
N SER A 362 44.93 0.88 29.27
CA SER A 362 43.84 -0.08 29.50
C SER A 362 42.71 -0.04 28.46
N VAL A 363 42.72 0.91 27.53
CA VAL A 363 41.71 1.02 26.46
C VAL A 363 42.34 1.50 25.16
N ILE A 364 42.09 0.77 24.08
CA ILE A 364 42.25 1.25 22.70
C ILE A 364 40.86 1.48 22.10
N THR A 365 40.68 2.55 21.33
CA THR A 365 39.59 2.64 20.35
C THR A 365 40.19 2.69 18.95
N CYS A 366 39.60 1.96 18.01
CA CYS A 366 40.05 1.91 16.62
C CYS A 366 38.86 1.82 15.66
N THR A 367 39.04 2.22 14.39
CA THR A 367 38.03 2.08 13.34
C THR A 367 38.32 0.82 12.52
N ALA A 368 37.38 -0.13 12.48
CA ALA A 368 37.55 -1.39 11.77
C ALA A 368 37.70 -1.18 10.25
N GLY A 369 38.59 -1.96 9.62
CA GLY A 369 38.73 -2.01 8.16
C GLY A 369 37.69 -2.91 7.47
N THR A 370 37.79 -3.04 6.15
CA THR A 370 36.94 -3.95 5.36
C THR A 370 37.35 -5.41 5.57
N GLY A 371 36.52 -6.19 6.26
CA GLY A 371 36.79 -7.59 6.63
C GLY A 371 36.08 -8.64 5.77
N THR A 372 36.46 -9.90 5.96
CA THR A 372 35.71 -11.05 5.44
C THR A 372 34.61 -11.40 6.44
N ALA A 373 33.42 -11.80 5.97
CA ALA A 373 32.32 -12.13 6.86
C ALA A 373 32.55 -13.47 7.57
N GLY A 374 32.61 -13.43 8.91
CA GLY A 374 33.02 -14.53 9.78
C GLY A 374 33.32 -14.03 11.19
N ALA A 375 33.58 -14.95 12.12
CA ALA A 375 34.31 -14.62 13.34
C ALA A 375 35.80 -14.54 13.00
N GLU A 376 36.49 -13.56 13.57
CA GLU A 376 37.88 -13.23 13.28
C GLU A 376 38.61 -12.86 14.57
N ASP A 377 39.90 -13.21 14.63
CA ASP A 377 40.77 -12.90 15.77
C ASP A 377 41.10 -11.40 15.85
N VAL A 378 41.14 -10.86 17.07
CA VAL A 378 41.54 -9.47 17.34
C VAL A 378 42.93 -9.46 17.97
N ILE A 379 43.90 -8.90 17.25
CA ILE A 379 45.31 -8.87 17.65
C ILE A 379 45.72 -7.43 17.97
N VAL A 380 46.36 -7.22 19.13
CA VAL A 380 46.96 -5.94 19.53
C VAL A 380 48.48 -6.09 19.65
N THR A 381 49.22 -5.37 18.81
CA THR A 381 50.69 -5.34 18.81
C THR A 381 51.20 -4.15 19.60
N THR A 382 52.07 -4.39 20.57
CA THR A 382 52.73 -3.36 21.40
C THR A 382 54.26 -3.56 21.41
N PRO A 383 55.04 -2.58 21.90
CA PRO A 383 56.45 -2.80 22.23
C PRO A 383 56.68 -3.89 23.29
N GLY A 384 55.67 -4.27 24.06
CA GLY A 384 55.71 -5.42 24.98
C GLY A 384 55.39 -6.76 24.32
N GLY A 385 55.10 -6.81 23.02
CA GLY A 385 54.66 -8.01 22.30
C GLY A 385 53.22 -7.92 21.80
N ASP A 386 52.72 -9.04 21.29
CA ASP A 386 51.36 -9.22 20.77
C ASP A 386 50.46 -9.93 21.79
N ASP A 387 49.16 -9.62 21.78
CA ASP A 387 48.12 -10.47 22.38
C ASP A 387 46.93 -10.63 21.42
N THR A 388 46.19 -11.73 21.55
CA THR A 388 45.17 -12.20 20.58
C THR A 388 43.91 -12.70 21.29
N GLU A 389 42.80 -11.97 21.12
CA GLU A 389 41.46 -12.43 21.49
C GLU A 389 40.88 -13.25 20.31
N THR A 390 40.94 -14.58 20.42
CA THR A 390 40.45 -15.51 19.40
C THR A 390 38.93 -15.40 19.22
N ASP A 391 38.46 -15.39 17.96
CA ASP A 391 37.05 -15.15 17.59
C ASP A 391 36.45 -13.83 18.16
N GLY A 392 37.29 -12.91 18.65
CA GLY A 392 36.89 -11.75 19.46
C GLY A 392 35.99 -10.73 18.74
N TYR A 393 35.91 -10.78 17.41
CA TYR A 393 35.06 -9.91 16.62
C TYR A 393 34.45 -10.63 15.40
N THR A 394 33.15 -10.48 15.19
CA THR A 394 32.45 -11.02 14.02
C THR A 394 32.11 -9.94 13.00
N TYR A 395 32.72 -10.01 11.80
CA TYR A 395 32.25 -9.24 10.65
C TYR A 395 30.95 -9.85 10.11
N VAL A 396 29.88 -9.06 10.12
CA VAL A 396 28.55 -9.45 9.65
C VAL A 396 28.30 -8.79 8.29
N THR A 397 27.77 -9.55 7.32
CA THR A 397 27.31 -8.99 6.05
C THR A 397 26.10 -8.08 6.25
N ALA A 398 26.07 -6.94 5.54
CA ALA A 398 24.93 -6.05 5.52
C ALA A 398 23.60 -6.77 5.15
N PRO A 399 22.45 -6.25 5.62
CA PRO A 399 21.15 -6.65 5.11
C PRO A 399 21.02 -6.36 3.61
N ASP A 400 20.09 -7.05 2.93
CA ASP A 400 19.69 -6.76 1.55
C ASP A 400 18.16 -6.93 1.46
N ILE A 401 17.45 -5.82 1.23
CA ILE A 401 16.01 -5.67 1.30
C ILE A 401 15.40 -5.84 -0.11
N SER A 402 14.82 -7.00 -0.37
CA SER A 402 14.24 -7.31 -1.68
C SER A 402 12.85 -6.70 -1.93
N SER A 403 11.99 -6.62 -0.91
CA SER A 403 10.56 -6.27 -1.08
C SER A 403 9.77 -6.17 0.23
N LEU A 404 8.67 -5.40 0.24
CA LEU A 404 7.64 -5.42 1.27
C LEU A 404 6.39 -6.18 0.78
N THR A 405 5.65 -6.83 1.69
CA THR A 405 4.33 -7.42 1.37
C THR A 405 3.22 -6.38 1.26
N VAL A 406 3.34 -5.25 1.96
CA VAL A 406 2.45 -4.09 1.89
C VAL A 406 3.31 -2.85 1.65
N THR A 407 3.14 -2.21 0.50
CA THR A 407 3.96 -1.08 0.00
C THR A 407 3.27 0.28 0.14
N SER A 408 2.02 0.33 0.62
CA SER A 408 1.32 1.58 0.94
C SER A 408 0.29 1.39 2.05
N GLY A 409 -0.12 2.50 2.69
CA GLY A 409 -1.05 2.50 3.82
C GLY A 409 -1.41 3.92 4.29
N PRO A 410 -2.28 4.06 5.31
CA PRO A 410 -2.79 5.33 5.82
C PRO A 410 -1.68 6.18 6.47
N ILE A 411 -1.84 7.51 6.47
CA ILE A 411 -0.91 8.44 7.14
C ILE A 411 -0.77 8.13 8.63
N ALA A 412 -1.84 7.65 9.27
CA ALA A 412 -1.85 7.25 10.68
C ALA A 412 -1.02 5.99 11.01
N GLY A 413 -0.62 5.19 10.01
CA GLY A 413 0.12 3.94 10.21
C GLY A 413 -0.75 2.82 10.82
N GLY A 414 -0.18 2.06 11.75
CA GLY A 414 -0.86 1.00 12.51
C GLY A 414 -1.00 -0.35 11.80
N GLY A 415 -1.00 -0.38 10.46
CA GLY A 415 -0.94 -1.62 9.68
C GLY A 415 0.38 -2.38 9.86
N THR A 416 0.42 -3.66 9.49
CA THR A 416 1.64 -4.48 9.51
C THR A 416 2.12 -4.81 8.10
N THR A 417 3.45 -4.88 7.92
CA THR A 417 4.10 -5.28 6.66
C THR A 417 5.29 -6.20 6.95
N ILE A 418 5.55 -7.15 6.06
CA ILE A 418 6.69 -8.05 6.13
C ILE A 418 7.72 -7.57 5.11
N ILE A 419 8.89 -7.20 5.61
CA ILE A 419 10.08 -6.90 4.82
C ILE A 419 10.76 -8.25 4.52
N ASN A 420 11.04 -8.52 3.24
CA ASN A 420 11.67 -9.74 2.75
C ASN A 420 13.08 -9.41 2.24
N GLY A 421 14.05 -10.27 2.52
CA GLY A 421 15.43 -10.03 2.13
C GLY A 421 16.37 -11.18 2.49
N ILE A 422 17.64 -10.85 2.68
CA ILE A 422 18.65 -11.71 3.31
C ILE A 422 19.42 -10.94 4.39
N ASN A 423 20.09 -11.69 5.27
CA ASN A 423 20.88 -11.17 6.41
C ASN A 423 20.07 -10.30 7.39
N LEU A 424 18.74 -10.45 7.42
CA LEU A 424 17.83 -9.64 8.25
C LEU A 424 17.82 -10.08 9.72
N SER A 425 18.47 -11.19 10.08
CA SER A 425 18.50 -11.72 11.45
C SER A 425 19.20 -10.74 12.39
N GLY A 426 18.49 -10.29 13.42
CA GLY A 426 19.05 -9.36 14.39
C GLY A 426 18.96 -7.90 13.99
N VAL A 427 17.94 -7.51 13.20
CA VAL A 427 17.51 -6.11 13.09
C VAL A 427 17.46 -5.44 14.48
N THR A 428 18.24 -4.37 14.64
CA THR A 428 18.27 -3.52 15.85
C THR A 428 17.34 -2.32 15.71
N GLU A 429 17.21 -1.79 14.50
CA GLU A 429 16.34 -0.67 14.15
C GLU A 429 15.77 -0.87 12.74
N LEU A 430 14.52 -0.47 12.54
CA LEU A 430 13.88 -0.42 11.22
C LEU A 430 13.03 0.85 11.15
N THR A 431 13.27 1.70 10.15
CA THR A 431 12.52 2.95 9.97
C THR A 431 11.81 3.00 8.63
N ILE A 432 10.69 3.73 8.58
CA ILE A 432 9.99 4.10 7.35
C ILE A 432 9.92 5.62 7.31
N GLY A 433 10.66 6.23 6.39
CA GLY A 433 10.78 7.70 6.29
C GLY A 433 11.43 8.36 7.51
N GLY A 434 12.30 7.62 8.23
CA GLY A 434 12.94 8.08 9.47
C GLY A 434 12.15 7.82 10.75
N ASN A 435 10.87 7.43 10.67
CA ASN A 435 10.09 7.05 11.84
C ASN A 435 10.29 5.55 12.16
N PRO A 436 10.56 5.15 13.42
CA PRO A 436 10.83 3.76 13.78
C PRO A 436 9.57 2.88 13.79
N CYS A 437 9.68 1.70 13.19
CA CYS A 437 8.67 0.63 13.30
C CYS A 437 8.69 -0.04 14.67
N THR A 438 7.54 -0.57 15.10
CA THR A 438 7.56 -1.64 16.12
C THR A 438 7.92 -2.96 15.44
N LEU A 439 8.98 -3.63 15.91
CA LEU A 439 9.43 -4.91 15.37
C LEU A 439 8.58 -6.08 15.89
N GLY A 440 8.18 -6.97 14.99
CA GLY A 440 7.55 -8.26 15.28
C GLY A 440 8.51 -9.42 15.07
N THR A 441 8.02 -10.50 14.44
CA THR A 441 8.85 -11.65 14.05
C THR A 441 10.08 -11.22 13.23
N ASN A 442 11.25 -11.70 13.62
CA ASN A 442 12.55 -11.38 13.02
C ASN A 442 13.28 -12.69 12.70
N THR A 443 13.75 -12.84 11.45
CA THR A 443 14.42 -14.03 10.92
C THR A 443 15.47 -13.60 9.89
N SER A 444 16.35 -14.51 9.45
CA SER A 444 17.39 -14.19 8.46
C SER A 444 16.89 -13.75 7.08
N THR A 445 15.60 -13.98 6.75
CA THR A 445 15.01 -13.62 5.44
C THR A 445 13.72 -12.78 5.52
N GLN A 446 13.13 -12.63 6.70
CA GLN A 446 11.94 -11.81 6.91
C GLN A 446 11.95 -11.10 8.27
N VAL A 447 11.52 -9.84 8.29
CA VAL A 447 11.18 -9.10 9.50
C VAL A 447 9.83 -8.41 9.37
N THR A 448 9.00 -8.48 10.41
CA THR A 448 7.69 -7.81 10.45
C THR A 448 7.83 -6.43 11.10
N CYS A 449 7.31 -5.39 10.44
CA CYS A 449 7.13 -4.05 11.00
C CYS A 449 5.63 -3.78 11.22
N THR A 450 5.27 -3.23 12.39
CA THR A 450 4.06 -2.40 12.53
C THR A 450 4.43 -0.98 12.12
N ILE A 451 3.76 -0.50 11.07
CA ILE A 451 4.07 0.74 10.35
C ILE A 451 3.75 1.94 11.27
N PRO A 452 4.71 2.86 11.50
CA PRO A 452 4.46 4.04 12.32
C PRO A 452 3.57 5.05 11.59
N ALA A 453 3.04 6.04 12.32
CA ALA A 453 2.45 7.21 11.67
C ALA A 453 3.51 7.96 10.86
N GLY A 454 3.11 8.60 9.77
CA GLY A 454 4.02 9.20 8.80
C GLY A 454 3.52 10.52 8.20
N THR A 455 3.98 10.81 6.99
CA THR A 455 3.56 11.97 6.19
C THR A 455 3.42 11.53 4.73
N ALA A 456 2.47 12.12 4.00
CA ALA A 456 2.06 11.64 2.68
C ALA A 456 3.20 11.53 1.63
N GLY A 457 3.09 10.53 0.76
CA GLY A 457 4.01 10.24 -0.34
C GLY A 457 4.97 9.08 -0.06
N ALA A 458 5.83 8.80 -1.04
CA ALA A 458 6.84 7.75 -0.95
C ALA A 458 7.89 8.06 0.13
N ARG A 459 8.35 7.03 0.83
CA ARG A 459 9.34 7.07 1.92
C ARG A 459 10.25 5.85 1.83
N ASP A 460 11.50 6.06 2.21
CA ASP A 460 12.52 5.03 2.22
C ASP A 460 12.31 4.08 3.40
N VAL A 461 12.57 2.79 3.20
CA VAL A 461 12.54 1.77 4.25
C VAL A 461 13.97 1.38 4.56
N ILE A 462 14.43 1.65 5.79
CA ILE A 462 15.80 1.39 6.22
C ILE A 462 15.78 0.26 7.26
N VAL A 463 16.63 -0.75 7.05
CA VAL A 463 16.88 -1.82 8.03
C VAL A 463 18.31 -1.71 8.53
N THR A 464 18.49 -1.62 9.84
CA THR A 464 19.79 -1.63 10.53
C THR A 464 19.99 -2.98 11.23
N THR A 465 21.10 -3.66 10.96
CA THR A 465 21.56 -4.84 11.71
C THR A 465 23.01 -4.63 12.19
N ALA A 466 23.58 -5.59 12.92
CA ALA A 466 25.01 -5.57 13.24
C ALA A 466 25.91 -5.55 11.98
N GLY A 467 25.41 -6.02 10.82
CA GLY A 467 26.13 -5.95 9.55
C GLY A 467 26.08 -4.58 8.86
N GLY A 468 25.42 -3.59 9.45
CA GLY A 468 25.20 -2.27 8.88
C GLY A 468 23.77 -2.09 8.37
N ASN A 469 23.60 -1.15 7.45
CA ASN A 469 22.29 -0.67 7.01
C ASN A 469 22.05 -0.98 5.53
N ASP A 470 20.79 -1.24 5.18
CA ASP A 470 20.31 -1.21 3.79
C ASP A 470 19.05 -0.35 3.69
N THR A 471 18.80 0.19 2.49
CA THR A 471 17.78 1.20 2.22
C THR A 471 17.01 0.88 0.94
N LEU A 472 15.77 0.43 1.08
CA LEU A 472 14.84 0.32 -0.03
C LEU A 472 14.21 1.70 -0.28
N THR A 473 14.85 2.49 -1.14
CA THR A 473 14.41 3.85 -1.54
C THR A 473 12.99 3.84 -2.10
N GLY A 474 12.11 4.68 -1.55
CA GLY A 474 10.69 4.74 -1.90
C GLY A 474 9.89 3.45 -1.62
N GLY A 475 10.44 2.51 -0.83
CA GLY A 475 9.89 1.17 -0.60
C GLY A 475 8.51 1.13 0.05
N TYR A 476 8.06 2.24 0.64
CA TYR A 476 6.72 2.39 1.21
C TYR A 476 6.11 3.76 0.84
N THR A 477 4.78 3.84 0.70
CA THR A 477 4.07 5.09 0.42
C THR A 477 2.94 5.32 1.41
N TYR A 478 3.02 6.40 2.18
CA TYR A 478 1.88 6.88 2.96
C TYR A 478 0.88 7.52 1.99
N ALA A 479 -0.24 6.83 1.76
CA ALA A 479 -1.36 7.36 1.01
C ALA A 479 -2.21 8.24 1.93
N ALA A 480 -2.74 9.34 1.40
CA ALA A 480 -3.68 10.17 2.12
C ALA A 480 -5.04 9.47 2.22
N ASP A 481 -5.67 9.62 3.38
CA ASP A 481 -7.02 9.18 3.69
C ASP A 481 -8.00 9.63 2.58
N PRO A 482 -8.91 8.77 2.10
CA PRO A 482 -9.89 9.15 1.10
C PRO A 482 -10.87 10.18 1.66
N ALA A 483 -11.50 10.96 0.78
CA ALA A 483 -12.64 11.79 1.15
C ALA A 483 -13.68 11.78 0.04
N ILE A 484 -14.87 11.30 0.34
CA ILE A 484 -16.07 11.37 -0.50
C ILE A 484 -16.61 12.81 -0.43
N THR A 485 -17.14 13.29 -1.55
CA THR A 485 -17.71 14.65 -1.67
C THR A 485 -19.11 14.65 -2.29
N SER A 486 -19.48 13.59 -3.00
CA SER A 486 -20.84 13.34 -3.48
C SER A 486 -20.99 11.92 -4.02
N VAL A 487 -22.20 11.39 -3.92
CA VAL A 487 -22.65 10.14 -4.53
C VAL A 487 -23.76 10.47 -5.52
N SER A 488 -23.71 9.93 -6.74
CA SER A 488 -24.67 10.25 -7.81
C SER A 488 -24.95 9.04 -8.72
N PRO A 489 -26.22 8.62 -8.89
CA PRO A 489 -27.40 9.12 -8.19
C PRO A 489 -27.35 8.79 -6.68
N THR A 490 -28.00 9.61 -5.86
CA THR A 490 -28.16 9.40 -4.40
C THR A 490 -29.20 8.32 -4.05
N SER A 491 -29.81 7.70 -5.06
CA SER A 491 -30.78 6.61 -4.88
C SER A 491 -30.85 5.70 -6.11
N GLY A 492 -31.39 4.51 -5.91
CA GLY A 492 -31.60 3.50 -6.96
C GLY A 492 -32.44 2.31 -6.47
N PRO A 493 -32.76 1.35 -7.35
CA PRO A 493 -33.66 0.24 -7.07
C PRO A 493 -33.15 -0.71 -5.99
N THR A 494 -34.06 -1.35 -5.23
CA THR A 494 -33.69 -2.42 -4.28
C THR A 494 -33.08 -3.63 -4.98
N THR A 495 -33.45 -3.87 -6.23
CA THR A 495 -32.85 -4.90 -7.10
C THR A 495 -31.42 -4.56 -7.56
N GLY A 496 -30.92 -3.34 -7.34
CA GLY A 496 -29.56 -2.90 -7.64
C GLY A 496 -29.28 -2.78 -9.14
N ALA A 497 -28.08 -3.19 -9.57
CA ALA A 497 -27.59 -3.17 -10.95
C ALA A 497 -27.48 -1.78 -11.63
N ASN A 498 -27.92 -0.69 -11.00
CA ASN A 498 -27.63 0.67 -11.46
C ASN A 498 -26.16 1.05 -11.21
N THR A 499 -25.61 1.90 -12.08
CA THR A 499 -24.26 2.46 -11.90
C THR A 499 -24.33 3.70 -11.02
N ILE A 500 -23.44 3.76 -10.03
CA ILE A 500 -23.24 4.87 -9.11
C ILE A 500 -21.87 5.49 -9.38
N THR A 501 -21.82 6.82 -9.34
CA THR A 501 -20.59 7.63 -9.40
C THR A 501 -20.32 8.23 -8.03
N ILE A 502 -19.11 8.03 -7.50
CA ILE A 502 -18.66 8.58 -6.22
C ILE A 502 -17.52 9.55 -6.53
N ASN A 503 -17.71 10.83 -6.25
CA ASN A 503 -16.70 11.87 -6.46
C ASN A 503 -16.00 12.19 -5.14
N GLY A 504 -14.71 12.51 -5.19
CA GLY A 504 -13.92 12.77 -3.98
C GLY A 504 -12.47 13.15 -4.24
N THR A 505 -11.63 12.91 -3.23
CA THR A 505 -10.17 13.02 -3.31
C THR A 505 -9.50 11.76 -2.75
N ALA A 506 -8.28 11.48 -3.22
CA ALA A 506 -7.47 10.31 -2.86
C ALA A 506 -8.14 8.94 -3.13
N LEU A 507 -9.18 8.87 -3.96
CA LEU A 507 -9.94 7.66 -4.26
C LEU A 507 -9.18 6.59 -5.09
N ALA A 508 -7.96 6.90 -5.54
CA ALA A 508 -7.18 6.05 -6.44
C ALA A 508 -6.82 4.70 -5.81
N ASN A 509 -6.97 3.62 -6.59
CA ASN A 509 -6.68 2.25 -6.19
C ASN A 509 -7.55 1.72 -5.03
N ALA A 510 -8.71 2.34 -4.77
CA ALA A 510 -9.74 1.77 -3.89
C ALA A 510 -9.94 0.26 -4.13
N SER A 511 -9.85 -0.51 -3.04
CA SER A 511 -9.93 -1.98 -3.06
C SER A 511 -11.36 -2.50 -3.01
N SER A 512 -12.27 -1.70 -2.45
CA SER A 512 -13.67 -2.05 -2.22
C SER A 512 -14.53 -0.80 -2.08
N VAL A 513 -15.79 -0.91 -2.49
CA VAL A 513 -16.86 0.04 -2.16
C VAL A 513 -18.03 -0.75 -1.61
N PHE A 514 -18.57 -0.33 -0.47
CA PHE A 514 -19.76 -0.94 0.13
C PHE A 514 -20.87 0.08 0.30
N ILE A 515 -22.11 -0.36 0.16
CA ILE A 515 -23.32 0.45 0.35
C ILE A 515 -24.20 -0.26 1.38
N GLY A 516 -24.18 0.22 2.63
CA GLY A 516 -24.90 -0.43 3.74
C GLY A 516 -24.45 -1.87 4.01
N GLY A 517 -23.18 -2.18 3.75
CA GLY A 517 -22.60 -3.53 3.85
C GLY A 517 -22.81 -4.43 2.62
N VAL A 518 -23.48 -3.95 1.57
CA VAL A 518 -23.59 -4.65 0.28
C VAL A 518 -22.43 -4.22 -0.64
N ASP A 519 -21.75 -5.18 -1.26
CA ASP A 519 -20.66 -4.91 -2.22
C ASP A 519 -21.16 -4.09 -3.43
N CYS A 520 -20.40 -3.08 -3.82
CA CYS A 520 -20.59 -2.31 -5.05
C CYS A 520 -19.37 -2.52 -5.96
N PRO A 521 -19.38 -3.56 -6.83
CA PRO A 521 -18.25 -3.86 -7.71
C PRO A 521 -17.79 -2.66 -8.53
N ILE A 522 -16.52 -2.29 -8.35
CA ILE A 522 -15.88 -1.14 -9.01
C ILE A 522 -15.79 -1.38 -10.53
N VAL A 523 -16.32 -0.44 -11.31
CA VAL A 523 -16.30 -0.43 -12.78
C VAL A 523 -15.17 0.46 -13.29
N THR A 524 -14.98 1.64 -12.71
CA THR A 524 -13.82 2.52 -12.97
C THR A 524 -13.30 3.15 -11.69
N ASN A 525 -12.00 3.43 -11.63
CA ASN A 525 -11.34 4.01 -10.45
C ASN A 525 -10.30 5.05 -10.89
N THR A 526 -10.33 6.23 -10.28
CA THR A 526 -9.41 7.34 -10.50
C THR A 526 -9.18 8.09 -9.18
N ALA A 527 -8.22 9.03 -9.13
CA ALA A 527 -7.91 9.78 -7.91
C ALA A 527 -9.05 10.66 -7.36
N SER A 528 -10.07 10.95 -8.17
CA SER A 528 -11.20 11.81 -7.78
C SER A 528 -12.58 11.27 -8.13
N VAL A 529 -12.68 10.16 -8.86
CA VAL A 529 -13.95 9.53 -9.26
C VAL A 529 -13.83 8.01 -9.25
N ILE A 530 -14.74 7.34 -8.54
CA ILE A 530 -15.03 5.92 -8.69
C ILE A 530 -16.39 5.78 -9.38
N THR A 531 -16.55 4.79 -10.25
CA THR A 531 -17.88 4.27 -10.61
C THR A 531 -17.98 2.82 -10.17
N CYS A 532 -19.13 2.43 -9.62
CA CYS A 532 -19.42 1.05 -9.21
C CYS A 532 -20.86 0.68 -9.55
N THR A 533 -21.16 -0.62 -9.61
CA THR A 533 -22.53 -1.12 -9.83
C THR A 533 -23.15 -1.55 -8.51
N ALA A 534 -24.32 -1.02 -8.16
CA ALA A 534 -24.99 -1.33 -6.90
C ALA A 534 -25.35 -2.83 -6.80
N GLY A 535 -25.04 -3.45 -5.66
CA GLY A 535 -25.60 -4.77 -5.33
C GLY A 535 -27.07 -4.69 -4.90
N ILE A 536 -27.71 -5.86 -4.72
CA ILE A 536 -29.08 -5.99 -4.23
C ILE A 536 -29.15 -5.50 -2.77
N GLY A 537 -30.02 -4.52 -2.49
CA GLY A 537 -30.07 -3.83 -1.21
C GLY A 537 -31.43 -3.89 -0.51
N THR A 538 -31.43 -3.63 0.79
CA THR A 538 -32.66 -3.42 1.56
C THR A 538 -33.06 -1.94 1.52
N ALA A 539 -34.34 -1.64 1.44
CA ALA A 539 -34.82 -0.26 1.30
C ALA A 539 -34.35 0.69 2.44
N GLY A 540 -34.33 1.98 2.13
CA GLY A 540 -33.89 3.07 3.02
C GLY A 540 -32.48 3.57 2.74
N ALA A 541 -32.11 4.67 3.40
CA ALA A 541 -30.78 5.26 3.34
C ALA A 541 -29.72 4.30 3.91
N LYS A 542 -28.54 4.29 3.29
CA LYS A 542 -27.36 3.49 3.63
C LYS A 542 -26.10 4.34 3.50
N ASP A 543 -25.11 4.01 4.31
CA ASP A 543 -23.79 4.63 4.24
C ASP A 543 -23.00 4.07 3.06
N VAL A 544 -22.25 4.94 2.37
CA VAL A 544 -21.36 4.57 1.27
C VAL A 544 -19.93 4.60 1.78
N VAL A 545 -19.31 3.42 1.88
CA VAL A 545 -17.95 3.24 2.39
C VAL A 545 -17.00 2.98 1.22
N VAL A 546 -15.89 3.72 1.15
CA VAL A 546 -14.83 3.52 0.16
C VAL A 546 -13.52 3.17 0.87
N THR A 547 -13.01 1.96 0.64
CA THR A 547 -11.71 1.51 1.15
C THR A 547 -10.62 1.78 0.13
N THR A 548 -9.56 2.49 0.54
CA THR A 548 -8.36 2.73 -0.27
C THR A 548 -7.09 2.32 0.48
N PRO A 549 -5.92 2.29 -0.18
CA PRO A 549 -4.65 2.18 0.54
C PRO A 549 -4.40 3.32 1.53
N GLY A 550 -5.10 4.46 1.42
CA GLY A 550 -5.04 5.55 2.40
C GLY A 550 -5.92 5.34 3.64
N GLY A 551 -6.75 4.29 3.67
CA GLY A 551 -7.76 4.06 4.71
C GLY A 551 -9.19 4.00 4.14
N ASP A 552 -10.17 3.96 5.03
CA ASP A 552 -11.60 4.01 4.72
C ASP A 552 -12.16 5.42 4.89
N ASP A 553 -13.14 5.80 4.07
CA ASP A 553 -14.05 6.93 4.32
C ASP A 553 -15.51 6.52 4.12
N THR A 554 -16.44 7.22 4.78
CA THR A 554 -17.85 6.83 4.92
C THR A 554 -18.80 8.02 4.79
N GLU A 555 -19.44 8.15 3.62
CA GLU A 555 -20.53 9.10 3.41
C GLU A 555 -21.81 8.54 4.06
N THR A 556 -22.16 9.06 5.23
CA THR A 556 -23.27 8.56 6.05
C THR A 556 -24.61 8.87 5.38
N GLY A 557 -25.42 7.84 5.12
CA GLY A 557 -26.68 7.95 4.39
C GLY A 557 -26.56 8.34 2.91
N GLY A 558 -25.35 8.35 2.33
CA GLY A 558 -25.07 8.87 0.98
C GLY A 558 -25.82 8.21 -0.19
N TYR A 559 -26.43 7.03 0.04
CA TYR A 559 -27.24 6.36 -0.97
C TYR A 559 -28.50 5.72 -0.38
N THR A 560 -29.65 5.92 -1.04
CA THR A 560 -30.93 5.33 -0.65
C THR A 560 -31.36 4.25 -1.62
N TYR A 561 -31.48 3.00 -1.14
CA TYR A 561 -32.23 1.98 -1.87
C TYR A 561 -33.72 2.32 -1.79
N ALA A 562 -34.32 2.66 -2.92
CA ALA A 562 -35.74 2.91 -3.07
C ALA A 562 -36.41 1.63 -3.59
N ALA A 563 -37.61 1.33 -3.07
CA ALA A 563 -38.38 0.18 -3.53
C ALA A 563 -38.91 0.43 -4.95
N ASP A 564 -38.84 -0.61 -5.77
CA ASP A 564 -39.35 -0.67 -7.12
C ASP A 564 -40.85 -0.29 -7.13
N PRO A 565 -41.32 0.56 -8.06
CA PRO A 565 -42.72 1.01 -8.09
C PRO A 565 -43.66 -0.17 -8.39
N ALA A 566 -44.95 0.00 -8.07
CA ALA A 566 -45.98 -0.95 -8.49
C ALA A 566 -47.27 -0.21 -8.88
N ILE A 567 -47.68 -0.33 -10.13
CA ILE A 567 -48.96 0.14 -10.67
C ILE A 567 -50.05 -0.86 -10.23
N THR A 568 -51.23 -0.34 -9.89
CA THR A 568 -52.39 -1.13 -9.46
C THR A 568 -53.66 -0.83 -10.26
N SER A 569 -53.73 0.34 -10.90
CA SER A 569 -54.78 0.68 -11.86
C SER A 569 -54.42 1.96 -12.62
N VAL A 570 -54.99 2.07 -13.83
CA VAL A 570 -54.94 3.26 -14.69
C VAL A 570 -56.37 3.71 -14.96
N SER A 571 -56.68 5.00 -14.82
CA SER A 571 -58.03 5.54 -14.97
C SER A 571 -58.04 6.96 -15.57
N PRO A 572 -58.76 7.24 -16.67
CA PRO A 572 -59.50 6.26 -17.48
C PRO A 572 -58.54 5.28 -18.18
N THR A 573 -59.04 4.09 -18.52
CA THR A 573 -58.30 3.07 -19.27
C THR A 573 -58.23 3.36 -20.78
N SER A 574 -58.82 4.46 -21.24
CA SER A 574 -58.77 4.91 -22.62
C SER A 574 -58.97 6.42 -22.76
N GLY A 575 -58.62 6.96 -23.93
CA GLY A 575 -58.80 8.37 -24.29
C GLY A 575 -58.46 8.64 -25.77
N PRO A 576 -58.60 9.89 -26.23
CA PRO A 576 -58.45 10.29 -27.64
C PRO A 576 -57.03 10.10 -28.19
N THR A 577 -56.89 9.84 -29.50
CA THR A 577 -55.56 9.77 -30.15
C THR A 577 -54.78 11.08 -30.12
N THR A 578 -55.49 12.20 -30.00
CA THR A 578 -54.94 13.54 -29.78
C THR A 578 -54.37 13.76 -28.36
N GLY A 579 -54.63 12.85 -27.42
CA GLY A 579 -54.15 12.95 -26.03
C GLY A 579 -54.82 14.11 -25.26
N ALA A 580 -54.03 14.89 -24.52
CA ALA A 580 -54.46 16.04 -23.71
C ALA A 580 -55.44 15.74 -22.56
N ASN A 581 -56.04 14.55 -22.48
CA ASN A 581 -56.81 14.11 -21.32
C ASN A 581 -55.90 13.77 -20.12
N THR A 582 -56.42 13.93 -18.91
CA THR A 582 -55.73 13.52 -17.68
C THR A 582 -55.92 12.02 -17.45
N VAL A 583 -54.82 11.34 -17.13
CA VAL A 583 -54.75 9.94 -16.73
C VAL A 583 -54.27 9.88 -15.28
N THR A 584 -54.97 9.10 -14.46
CA THR A 584 -54.64 8.82 -13.06
C THR A 584 -54.07 7.41 -12.97
N ILE A 585 -52.90 7.26 -12.37
CA ILE A 585 -52.20 5.99 -12.15
C ILE A 585 -52.10 5.78 -10.65
N ASN A 586 -52.77 4.75 -10.13
CA ASN A 586 -52.73 4.40 -8.71
C ASN A 586 -51.73 3.28 -8.47
N GLY A 587 -51.05 3.27 -7.32
CA GLY A 587 -50.02 2.29 -7.03
C GLY A 587 -49.37 2.40 -5.65
N THR A 588 -48.13 1.92 -5.57
CA THR A 588 -47.24 2.10 -4.41
C THR A 588 -45.83 2.48 -4.87
N ALA A 589 -45.07 3.16 -3.98
CA ALA A 589 -43.71 3.63 -4.24
C ALA A 589 -43.57 4.56 -5.47
N LEU A 590 -44.64 5.26 -5.85
CA LEU A 590 -44.68 6.16 -7.01
C LEU A 590 -43.97 7.52 -6.78
N THR A 591 -43.63 7.84 -5.52
CA THR A 591 -43.01 9.12 -5.11
C THR A 591 -41.76 9.41 -5.94
N GLY A 592 -41.70 10.61 -6.51
CA GLY A 592 -40.50 11.09 -7.20
C GLY A 592 -40.28 10.48 -8.59
N ALA A 593 -41.29 9.81 -9.16
CA ALA A 593 -41.29 9.38 -10.56
C ALA A 593 -40.74 10.47 -11.50
N THR A 594 -39.68 10.11 -12.22
CA THR A 594 -38.93 11.00 -13.12
C THR A 594 -39.48 10.99 -14.53
N ALA A 595 -40.18 9.91 -14.91
CA ALA A 595 -40.92 9.80 -16.16
C ALA A 595 -42.17 8.94 -15.97
N VAL A 596 -43.20 9.25 -16.76
CA VAL A 596 -44.30 8.33 -17.08
C VAL A 596 -44.42 8.31 -18.60
N THR A 597 -44.59 7.13 -19.18
CA THR A 597 -44.87 6.99 -20.62
C THR A 597 -46.06 6.07 -20.85
N ILE A 598 -46.78 6.30 -21.94
CA ILE A 598 -47.86 5.45 -22.43
C ILE A 598 -47.53 5.09 -23.88
N GLY A 599 -47.19 3.84 -24.14
CA GLY A 599 -46.77 3.37 -25.46
C GLY A 599 -45.48 4.04 -25.96
N GLY A 600 -44.57 4.39 -25.06
CA GLY A 600 -43.33 5.10 -25.36
C GLY A 600 -43.47 6.61 -25.60
N VAL A 601 -44.69 7.16 -25.56
CA VAL A 601 -44.93 8.63 -25.58
C VAL A 601 -45.05 9.13 -24.15
N ALA A 602 -44.40 10.26 -23.84
CA ALA A 602 -44.43 10.83 -22.49
C ALA A 602 -45.85 11.25 -22.06
N CYS A 603 -46.22 10.91 -20.83
CA CYS A 603 -47.39 11.44 -20.14
C CYS A 603 -46.89 12.50 -19.16
N THR A 604 -47.25 13.77 -19.38
CA THR A 604 -46.69 14.90 -18.63
C THR A 604 -47.22 14.89 -17.20
N ILE A 605 -46.37 14.60 -16.22
CA ILE A 605 -46.75 14.50 -14.80
C ILE A 605 -47.31 15.85 -14.31
N VAL A 606 -48.52 15.83 -13.77
CA VAL A 606 -49.23 16.97 -13.17
C VAL A 606 -49.16 16.91 -11.64
N THR A 607 -49.38 15.74 -11.05
CA THR A 607 -49.17 15.49 -9.61
C THR A 607 -48.49 14.14 -9.39
N ASN A 608 -47.70 14.04 -8.32
CA ASN A 608 -47.04 12.81 -7.90
C ASN A 608 -47.11 12.68 -6.37
N THR A 609 -47.53 11.51 -5.89
CA THR A 609 -47.57 11.10 -4.50
C THR A 609 -47.17 9.63 -4.38
N ALA A 610 -46.96 9.11 -3.16
CA ALA A 610 -46.55 7.72 -2.94
C ALA A 610 -47.49 6.65 -3.52
N SER A 611 -48.76 7.00 -3.77
CA SER A 611 -49.79 6.06 -4.25
C SER A 611 -50.60 6.53 -5.45
N VAL A 612 -50.44 7.78 -5.90
CA VAL A 612 -51.16 8.33 -7.06
C VAL A 612 -50.25 9.27 -7.85
N ILE A 613 -50.16 9.03 -9.15
CA ILE A 613 -49.68 10.00 -10.15
C ILE A 613 -50.90 10.45 -10.97
N THR A 614 -50.98 11.75 -11.28
CA THR A 614 -51.80 12.22 -12.41
C THR A 614 -50.88 12.78 -13.49
N CYS A 615 -51.17 12.49 -14.76
CA CYS A 615 -50.40 12.97 -15.89
C CYS A 615 -51.30 13.25 -17.10
N THR A 616 -50.88 14.14 -17.99
CA THR A 616 -51.60 14.46 -19.24
C THR A 616 -51.06 13.59 -20.38
N ALA A 617 -51.93 12.84 -21.04
CA ALA A 617 -51.56 11.94 -22.14
C ALA A 617 -51.02 12.70 -23.37
N GLY A 618 -49.99 12.15 -24.02
CA GLY A 618 -49.45 12.69 -25.27
C GLY A 618 -50.15 12.14 -26.51
N THR A 619 -49.95 12.81 -27.65
CA THR A 619 -50.48 12.37 -28.96
C THR A 619 -49.84 11.05 -29.41
N THR A 620 -50.62 10.04 -29.80
CA THR A 620 -50.07 8.81 -30.40
C THR A 620 -51.09 8.03 -31.26
N THR A 621 -50.62 6.95 -31.88
CA THR A 621 -51.45 6.05 -32.70
C THR A 621 -52.44 5.24 -31.86
N ALA A 622 -53.62 4.94 -32.41
CA ALA A 622 -54.64 4.15 -31.73
C ALA A 622 -54.17 2.74 -31.30
N GLY A 623 -54.96 2.12 -30.41
CA GLY A 623 -54.75 0.79 -29.86
C GLY A 623 -54.28 0.79 -28.39
N ALA A 624 -54.29 -0.39 -27.77
CA ALA A 624 -53.76 -0.62 -26.44
C ALA A 624 -52.25 -0.36 -26.39
N LYS A 625 -51.78 0.25 -25.31
CA LYS A 625 -50.40 0.63 -25.04
C LYS A 625 -50.04 0.32 -23.58
N ASP A 626 -48.78 0.01 -23.36
CA ASP A 626 -48.24 -0.21 -22.01
C ASP A 626 -48.06 1.13 -21.28
N VAL A 627 -48.36 1.16 -19.99
CA VAL A 627 -48.16 2.32 -19.12
C VAL A 627 -46.94 2.05 -18.24
N ILE A 628 -45.89 2.84 -18.42
CA ILE A 628 -44.61 2.69 -17.71
C ILE A 628 -44.42 3.86 -16.76
N VAL A 629 -44.12 3.57 -15.49
CA VAL A 629 -43.73 4.56 -14.48
C VAL A 629 -42.29 4.32 -14.05
N THR A 630 -41.43 5.31 -14.29
CA THR A 630 -40.02 5.31 -13.87
C THR A 630 -39.87 6.12 -12.60
N THR A 631 -39.37 5.52 -11.52
CA THR A 631 -39.00 6.21 -10.27
C THR A 631 -37.51 5.96 -9.95
N PRO A 632 -36.93 6.68 -8.96
CA PRO A 632 -35.60 6.34 -8.45
C PRO A 632 -35.51 4.92 -7.85
N GLY A 633 -36.65 4.27 -7.58
CA GLY A 633 -36.71 2.86 -7.18
C GLY A 633 -36.73 1.86 -8.35
N GLY A 634 -36.82 2.30 -9.60
CA GLY A 634 -36.89 1.43 -10.79
C GLY A 634 -38.07 1.75 -11.71
N ASP A 635 -38.30 0.87 -12.68
CA ASP A 635 -39.44 0.94 -13.61
C ASP A 635 -40.51 -0.11 -13.25
N ASP A 636 -41.78 0.23 -13.44
CA ASP A 636 -42.88 -0.75 -13.51
C ASP A 636 -43.77 -0.49 -14.73
N THR A 637 -44.42 -1.55 -15.25
CA THR A 637 -45.08 -1.58 -16.56
C THR A 637 -46.43 -2.31 -16.51
N GLU A 638 -47.52 -1.54 -16.48
CA GLU A 638 -48.87 -2.07 -16.67
C GLU A 638 -49.10 -2.32 -18.17
N THR A 639 -48.96 -3.59 -18.56
CA THR A 639 -48.98 -4.03 -19.96
C THR A 639 -50.38 -3.86 -20.56
N GLY A 640 -50.50 -3.07 -21.64
CA GLY A 640 -51.78 -2.71 -22.26
C GLY A 640 -52.71 -1.82 -21.41
N GLY A 641 -52.24 -1.25 -20.31
CA GLY A 641 -53.04 -0.54 -19.31
C GLY A 641 -53.82 0.70 -19.80
N TYR A 642 -53.53 1.20 -21.01
CA TYR A 642 -54.24 2.34 -21.59
C TYR A 642 -54.46 2.17 -23.10
N THR A 643 -55.67 2.44 -23.58
CA THR A 643 -56.03 2.36 -25.00
C THR A 643 -56.28 3.74 -25.60
N TYR A 644 -55.47 4.15 -26.58
CA TYR A 644 -55.80 5.31 -27.40
C TYR A 644 -56.89 4.91 -28.40
N ALA A 645 -58.07 5.53 -28.28
CA ALA A 645 -59.19 5.38 -29.18
C ALA A 645 -59.20 6.52 -30.20
N ALA A 646 -59.57 6.22 -31.44
CA ALA A 646 -59.69 7.24 -32.48
C ALA A 646 -60.92 8.11 -32.23
N ASP A 647 -60.74 9.41 -32.43
CA ASP A 647 -61.74 10.45 -32.35
C ASP A 647 -62.94 10.11 -33.28
N PRO A 648 -64.20 10.24 -32.82
CA PRO A 648 -65.37 9.92 -33.64
C PRO A 648 -65.50 10.85 -34.85
N ALA A 649 -66.24 10.43 -35.87
CA ALA A 649 -66.64 11.33 -36.96
C ALA A 649 -68.06 10.99 -37.45
N ILE A 650 -68.95 11.98 -37.39
CA ILE A 650 -70.29 11.96 -37.96
C ILE A 650 -70.18 12.20 -39.48
N THR A 651 -71.05 11.56 -40.26
CA THR A 651 -71.09 11.68 -41.72
C THR A 651 -72.48 11.95 -42.28
N SER A 652 -73.53 11.66 -41.50
CA SER A 652 -74.92 12.05 -41.79
C SER A 652 -75.83 11.78 -40.60
N VAL A 653 -76.90 12.57 -40.51
CA VAL A 653 -78.02 12.41 -39.56
C VAL A 653 -79.30 12.20 -40.37
N SER A 654 -80.13 11.23 -39.99
CA SER A 654 -81.36 10.87 -40.73
C SER A 654 -82.47 10.35 -39.79
N PRO A 655 -83.69 10.90 -39.83
CA PRO A 655 -84.09 12.08 -40.60
C PRO A 655 -83.35 13.33 -40.12
N THR A 656 -83.22 14.35 -40.97
CA THR A 656 -82.62 15.65 -40.63
C THR A 656 -83.59 16.58 -39.89
N SER A 657 -84.83 16.15 -39.64
CA SER A 657 -85.84 16.88 -38.88
C SER A 657 -86.86 15.96 -38.21
N GLY A 658 -87.55 16.48 -37.20
CA GLY A 658 -88.68 15.83 -36.52
C GLY A 658 -89.41 16.77 -35.56
N PRO A 659 -90.44 16.28 -34.84
CA PRO A 659 -91.34 17.09 -34.01
C PRO A 659 -90.64 17.70 -32.78
N THR A 660 -91.09 18.87 -32.31
CA THR A 660 -90.60 19.48 -31.06
C THR A 660 -90.84 18.62 -29.81
N THR A 661 -91.83 17.74 -29.87
CA THR A 661 -92.12 16.71 -28.86
C THR A 661 -91.12 15.56 -28.82
N GLY A 662 -90.21 15.45 -29.79
CA GLY A 662 -89.18 14.42 -29.85
C GLY A 662 -89.77 13.03 -30.11
N ALA A 663 -89.29 12.02 -29.37
CA ALA A 663 -89.72 10.62 -29.42
C ALA A 663 -89.53 9.87 -30.76
N ASN A 664 -89.20 10.56 -31.86
CA ASN A 664 -88.78 9.92 -33.10
C ASN A 664 -87.37 9.31 -32.98
N THR A 665 -87.12 8.26 -33.74
CA THR A 665 -85.76 7.71 -33.90
C THR A 665 -84.94 8.58 -34.84
N VAL A 666 -83.69 8.85 -34.47
CA VAL A 666 -82.66 9.49 -35.28
C VAL A 666 -81.52 8.50 -35.49
N THR A 667 -81.07 8.37 -36.73
CA THR A 667 -79.92 7.54 -37.13
C THR A 667 -78.75 8.45 -37.46
N ILE A 668 -77.60 8.21 -36.82
CA ILE A 668 -76.36 8.95 -37.00
C ILE A 668 -75.34 7.97 -37.59
N ASN A 669 -74.90 8.21 -38.82
CA ASN A 669 -73.89 7.39 -39.48
C ASN A 669 -72.51 8.05 -39.36
N GLY A 670 -71.44 7.26 -39.29
CA GLY A 670 -70.10 7.79 -39.07
C GLY A 670 -68.99 6.75 -39.04
N THR A 671 -67.89 7.09 -38.37
CA THR A 671 -66.77 6.21 -38.05
C THR A 671 -66.32 6.38 -36.60
N ALA A 672 -65.68 5.34 -36.04
CA ALA A 672 -65.20 5.29 -34.65
C ALA A 672 -66.29 5.55 -33.59
N LEU A 673 -67.57 5.31 -33.92
CA LEU A 673 -68.69 5.60 -33.03
C LEU A 673 -68.84 4.58 -31.87
N THR A 674 -68.11 3.46 -31.86
CA THR A 674 -68.26 2.37 -30.87
C THR A 674 -68.01 2.86 -29.44
N GLY A 675 -68.90 2.46 -28.51
CA GLY A 675 -68.78 2.79 -27.10
C GLY A 675 -69.26 4.19 -26.76
N ALA A 676 -70.05 4.83 -27.62
CA ALA A 676 -70.58 6.17 -27.40
C ALA A 676 -71.27 6.29 -26.03
N THR A 677 -70.76 7.18 -25.19
CA THR A 677 -71.18 7.37 -23.79
C THR A 677 -72.31 8.40 -23.69
N ALA A 678 -72.39 9.33 -24.64
CA ALA A 678 -73.48 10.27 -24.79
C ALA A 678 -73.73 10.59 -26.27
N VAL A 679 -74.99 10.91 -26.58
CA VAL A 679 -75.37 11.64 -27.79
C VAL A 679 -76.30 12.76 -27.35
N THR A 680 -76.10 13.97 -27.87
CA THR A 680 -77.02 15.09 -27.65
C THR A 680 -77.41 15.75 -28.96
N ILE A 681 -78.61 16.34 -28.99
CA ILE A 681 -79.08 17.17 -30.08
C ILE A 681 -79.50 18.51 -29.47
N GLY A 682 -78.75 19.58 -29.76
CA GLY A 682 -78.98 20.91 -29.18
C GLY A 682 -78.82 20.96 -27.66
N GLY A 683 -77.93 20.14 -27.10
CA GLY A 683 -77.72 20.01 -25.66
C GLY A 683 -78.75 19.13 -24.92
N VAL A 684 -79.78 18.63 -25.59
CA VAL A 684 -80.73 17.66 -25.03
C VAL A 684 -80.28 16.24 -25.39
N ALA A 685 -80.31 15.31 -24.43
CA ALA A 685 -79.89 13.94 -24.65
C ALA A 685 -80.75 13.22 -25.71
N CYS A 686 -80.09 12.53 -26.65
CA CYS A 686 -80.73 11.59 -27.55
C CYS A 686 -80.46 10.18 -27.01
N THR A 687 -81.50 9.50 -26.52
CA THR A 687 -81.33 8.23 -25.80
C THR A 687 -80.86 7.13 -26.75
N ILE A 688 -79.62 6.66 -26.59
CA ILE A 688 -79.01 5.65 -27.47
C ILE A 688 -79.81 4.34 -27.40
N VAL A 689 -80.28 3.88 -28.56
CA VAL A 689 -81.02 2.62 -28.76
C VAL A 689 -80.09 1.53 -29.30
N THR A 690 -79.25 1.87 -30.29
CA THR A 690 -78.15 1.00 -30.76
C THR A 690 -76.89 1.80 -31.00
N ASN A 691 -75.74 1.16 -30.81
CA ASN A 691 -74.43 1.75 -31.09
C ASN A 691 -73.50 0.70 -31.72
N THR A 692 -72.81 1.10 -32.78
CA THR A 692 -71.84 0.29 -33.54
C THR A 692 -70.70 1.19 -34.02
N ALA A 693 -69.67 0.64 -34.67
CA ALA A 693 -68.54 1.42 -35.17
C ALA A 693 -68.89 2.50 -36.22
N SER A 694 -70.04 2.36 -36.89
CA SER A 694 -70.43 3.23 -38.01
C SER A 694 -71.86 3.74 -37.96
N VAL A 695 -72.69 3.28 -37.02
CA VAL A 695 -74.09 3.70 -36.86
C VAL A 695 -74.44 3.79 -35.38
N ILE A 696 -75.04 4.90 -34.98
CA ILE A 696 -75.86 5.04 -33.78
C ILE A 696 -77.32 5.18 -34.21
N THR A 697 -78.23 4.55 -33.49
CA THR A 697 -79.64 4.99 -33.46
C THR A 697 -79.97 5.49 -32.06
N CYS A 698 -80.67 6.61 -31.96
CA CYS A 698 -81.11 7.18 -30.69
C CYS A 698 -82.50 7.80 -30.80
N THR A 699 -83.22 7.91 -29.68
CA THR A 699 -84.53 8.57 -29.62
C THR A 699 -84.35 10.04 -29.25
N ALA A 700 -84.87 10.95 -30.08
CA ALA A 700 -84.77 12.39 -29.85
C ALA A 700 -85.53 12.84 -28.58
N GLY A 701 -84.92 13.72 -27.79
CA GLY A 701 -85.56 14.35 -26.63
C GLY A 701 -86.45 15.54 -27.02
N THR A 702 -87.21 16.07 -26.06
CA THR A 702 -88.05 17.26 -26.23
C THR A 702 -87.20 18.54 -26.26
N THR A 703 -87.42 19.44 -27.23
CA THR A 703 -86.75 20.76 -27.23
C THR A 703 -87.46 21.80 -28.10
N THR A 704 -86.95 23.04 -28.05
CA THR A 704 -87.42 24.17 -28.86
C THR A 704 -87.14 23.99 -30.35
N ALA A 705 -88.05 24.47 -31.20
CA ALA A 705 -87.88 24.44 -32.65
C ALA A 705 -86.59 25.13 -33.16
N GLY A 706 -86.19 24.78 -34.38
CA GLY A 706 -85.01 25.29 -35.08
C GLY A 706 -83.92 24.22 -35.27
N ALA A 707 -82.91 24.57 -36.06
CA ALA A 707 -81.71 23.75 -36.26
C ALA A 707 -80.89 23.65 -34.95
N LYS A 708 -80.32 22.47 -34.71
CA LYS A 708 -79.55 22.11 -33.51
C LYS A 708 -78.35 21.24 -33.93
N ASP A 709 -77.26 21.40 -33.20
CA ASP A 709 -76.05 20.60 -33.40
C ASP A 709 -76.24 19.18 -32.85
N VAL A 710 -75.68 18.18 -33.53
CA VAL A 710 -75.69 16.77 -33.09
C VAL A 710 -74.28 16.42 -32.61
N ILE A 711 -74.14 16.12 -31.32
CA ILE A 711 -72.85 15.81 -30.68
C ILE A 711 -72.83 14.34 -30.30
N VAL A 712 -71.77 13.63 -30.65
CA VAL A 712 -71.50 12.24 -30.23
C VAL A 712 -70.22 12.19 -29.41
N THR A 713 -70.33 11.74 -28.16
CA THR A 713 -69.20 11.51 -27.24
C THR A 713 -68.84 10.03 -27.23
N THR A 714 -67.58 9.69 -27.46
CA THR A 714 -67.02 8.34 -27.29
C THR A 714 -65.76 8.38 -26.41
N PRO A 715 -65.20 7.24 -25.98
CA PRO A 715 -63.88 7.20 -25.32
C PRO A 715 -62.72 7.71 -26.19
N GLY A 716 -62.94 7.90 -27.50
CA GLY A 716 -62.01 8.53 -28.43
C GLY A 716 -62.14 10.05 -28.52
N GLY A 717 -63.13 10.68 -27.89
CA GLY A 717 -63.37 12.13 -27.95
C GLY A 717 -64.82 12.49 -28.32
N ASP A 718 -65.04 13.76 -28.61
CA ASP A 718 -66.31 14.31 -29.09
C ASP A 718 -66.23 14.65 -30.59
N ASP A 719 -67.34 14.51 -31.31
CA ASP A 719 -67.54 15.12 -32.63
C ASP A 719 -68.93 15.77 -32.75
N THR A 720 -69.06 16.79 -33.61
CA THR A 720 -70.20 17.72 -33.66
C THR A 720 -70.62 18.06 -35.10
N GLU A 721 -71.73 17.47 -35.54
CA GLU A 721 -72.41 17.85 -36.79
C GLU A 721 -73.24 19.13 -36.53
N THR A 722 -72.68 20.28 -36.90
CA THR A 722 -73.27 21.60 -36.64
C THR A 722 -74.57 21.80 -37.43
N GLY A 723 -75.68 22.08 -36.73
CA GLY A 723 -77.01 22.20 -37.32
C GLY A 723 -77.61 20.91 -37.90
N GLY A 724 -77.01 19.75 -37.64
CA GLY A 724 -77.36 18.46 -38.28
C GLY A 724 -78.78 17.95 -38.08
N TYR A 725 -79.56 18.53 -37.16
CA TYR A 725 -80.95 18.15 -36.93
C TYR A 725 -81.84 19.36 -36.64
N THR A 726 -83.02 19.42 -37.27
CA THR A 726 -83.99 20.52 -37.09
C THR A 726 -85.25 20.04 -36.40
N TYR A 727 -85.53 20.59 -35.21
CA TYR A 727 -86.83 20.41 -34.57
C TYR A 727 -87.86 21.33 -35.26
N ALA A 728 -88.91 20.73 -35.82
CA ALA A 728 -90.03 21.42 -36.45
C ALA A 728 -91.25 21.38 -35.51
N ALA A 729 -92.04 22.46 -35.53
CA ALA A 729 -93.26 22.53 -34.74
C ALA A 729 -94.37 21.71 -35.40
N ASP A 730 -95.14 21.02 -34.56
CA ASP A 730 -96.32 20.24 -34.89
C ASP A 730 -97.34 21.13 -35.65
N PRO A 731 -98.01 20.63 -36.71
CA PRO A 731 -99.00 21.40 -37.46
C PRO A 731 -100.25 21.69 -36.61
N ALA A 732 -101.03 22.69 -37.01
CA ALA A 732 -102.37 22.89 -36.46
C ALA A 732 -103.33 23.39 -37.53
N ILE A 733 -104.42 22.66 -37.76
CA ILE A 733 -105.55 23.03 -38.60
C ILE A 733 -106.44 24.00 -37.82
N THR A 734 -107.05 24.96 -38.52
CA THR A 734 -107.94 25.98 -37.91
C THR A 734 -109.26 26.14 -38.65
N SER A 735 -109.34 25.70 -39.91
CA SER A 735 -110.59 25.62 -40.67
C SER A 735 -110.39 24.86 -41.99
N VAL A 736 -111.48 24.26 -42.48
CA VAL A 736 -111.59 23.59 -43.78
C VAL A 736 -112.72 24.27 -44.57
N SER A 737 -112.50 24.62 -45.84
CA SER A 737 -113.49 25.33 -46.67
C SER A 737 -113.38 24.96 -48.16
N PRO A 738 -114.48 24.59 -48.84
CA PRO A 738 -115.82 24.37 -48.28
C PRO A 738 -115.83 23.17 -47.32
N THR A 739 -116.77 23.14 -46.39
CA THR A 739 -116.95 22.03 -45.42
C THR A 739 -117.69 20.83 -46.03
N SER A 740 -118.13 20.92 -47.28
CA SER A 740 -118.77 19.82 -48.01
C SER A 740 -118.58 19.91 -49.53
N GLY A 741 -118.86 18.80 -50.21
CA GLY A 741 -118.84 18.66 -51.67
C GLY A 741 -119.28 17.24 -52.12
N PRO A 742 -119.27 16.94 -53.43
CA PRO A 742 -119.90 15.74 -53.98
C PRO A 742 -119.10 14.46 -53.69
N THR A 743 -119.76 13.29 -53.62
CA THR A 743 -119.09 11.98 -53.43
C THR A 743 -118.07 11.62 -54.52
N THR A 744 -118.23 12.21 -55.72
CA THR A 744 -117.29 12.11 -56.83
C THR A 744 -115.97 12.88 -56.62
N GLY A 745 -115.89 13.72 -55.58
CA GLY A 745 -114.70 14.52 -55.26
C GLY A 745 -114.44 15.61 -56.31
N ALA A 746 -113.17 15.79 -56.69
CA ALA A 746 -112.68 16.74 -57.70
C ALA A 746 -112.89 18.24 -57.38
N ASN A 747 -113.64 18.62 -56.35
CA ASN A 747 -113.66 19.99 -55.84
C ASN A 747 -112.37 20.34 -55.09
N THR A 748 -111.96 21.61 -55.15
CA THR A 748 -110.83 22.13 -54.37
C THR A 748 -111.29 22.46 -52.95
N ILE A 749 -110.46 22.08 -51.98
CA ILE A 749 -110.61 22.36 -50.55
C ILE A 749 -109.43 23.22 -50.10
N THR A 750 -109.70 24.22 -49.29
CA THR A 750 -108.72 25.07 -48.62
C THR A 750 -108.69 24.72 -47.13
N ILE A 751 -107.51 24.40 -46.61
CA ILE A 751 -107.24 24.09 -45.21
C ILE A 751 -106.36 25.21 -44.67
N ASN A 752 -106.85 25.98 -43.71
CA ASN A 752 -106.08 27.05 -43.06
C ASN A 752 -105.52 26.56 -41.73
N GLY A 753 -104.36 27.08 -41.32
CA GLY A 753 -103.69 26.62 -40.10
C GLY A 753 -102.39 27.34 -39.76
N THR A 754 -101.52 26.65 -39.02
CA THR A 754 -100.14 27.04 -38.73
C THR A 754 -99.19 25.87 -38.87
N ALA A 755 -97.92 26.15 -39.15
CA ALA A 755 -96.85 25.16 -39.36
C ALA A 755 -97.11 24.13 -40.47
N LEU A 756 -98.00 24.44 -41.42
CA LEU A 756 -98.39 23.52 -42.50
C LEU A 756 -97.31 23.32 -43.59
N THR A 757 -96.23 24.12 -43.57
CA THR A 757 -95.15 24.12 -44.57
C THR A 757 -94.55 22.72 -44.77
N GLY A 758 -94.48 22.28 -46.02
CA GLY A 758 -93.81 21.02 -46.36
C GLY A 758 -94.60 19.77 -45.98
N ALA A 759 -95.91 19.90 -45.71
CA ALA A 759 -96.81 18.77 -45.52
C ALA A 759 -96.62 17.72 -46.63
N THR A 760 -96.34 16.50 -46.22
CA THR A 760 -96.03 15.35 -47.08
C THR A 760 -97.27 14.57 -47.48
N ALA A 761 -98.35 14.68 -46.69
CA ALA A 761 -99.66 14.13 -46.99
C ALA A 761 -100.78 15.02 -46.45
N VAL A 762 -101.91 15.00 -47.15
CA VAL A 762 -103.22 15.41 -46.61
C VAL A 762 -104.21 14.30 -46.95
N THR A 763 -105.03 13.90 -45.98
CA THR A 763 -106.09 12.91 -46.21
C THR A 763 -107.42 13.37 -45.64
N ILE A 764 -108.52 12.89 -46.23
CA ILE A 764 -109.89 13.14 -45.79
C ILE A 764 -110.58 11.79 -45.65
N GLY A 765 -110.82 11.35 -44.42
CA GLY A 765 -111.37 10.02 -44.12
C GLY A 765 -110.50 8.87 -44.63
N GLY A 766 -109.18 9.06 -44.63
CA GLY A 766 -108.20 8.09 -45.16
C GLY A 766 -108.01 8.11 -46.67
N VAL A 767 -108.78 8.90 -47.43
CA VAL A 767 -108.56 9.11 -48.87
C VAL A 767 -107.65 10.32 -49.08
N ALA A 768 -106.64 10.21 -49.94
CA ALA A 768 -105.72 11.33 -50.20
C ALA A 768 -106.43 12.55 -50.80
N CYS A 769 -106.14 13.73 -50.27
CA CYS A 769 -106.48 15.01 -50.89
C CYS A 769 -105.24 15.53 -51.59
N THR A 770 -105.26 15.59 -52.93
CA THR A 770 -104.06 15.90 -53.73
C THR A 770 -103.65 17.34 -53.52
N ILE A 771 -102.53 17.58 -52.83
CA ILE A 771 -102.01 18.92 -52.53
C ILE A 771 -101.73 19.68 -53.84
N VAL A 772 -102.33 20.86 -53.98
CA VAL A 772 -102.16 21.79 -55.12
C VAL A 772 -101.25 22.94 -54.72
N THR A 773 -101.41 23.50 -53.53
CA THR A 773 -100.48 24.48 -52.93
C THR A 773 -100.26 24.19 -51.45
N ASN A 774 -99.08 24.51 -50.95
CA ASN A 774 -98.75 24.45 -49.53
C ASN A 774 -97.96 25.71 -49.12
N THR A 775 -98.37 26.34 -48.04
CA THR A 775 -97.71 27.45 -47.35
C THR A 775 -97.82 27.25 -45.83
N ALA A 776 -97.07 28.02 -45.04
CA ALA A 776 -97.06 27.91 -43.57
C ALA A 776 -98.44 28.02 -42.88
N SER A 777 -99.43 28.62 -43.55
CA SER A 777 -100.77 28.84 -42.99
C SER A 777 -101.93 28.39 -43.88
N VAL A 778 -101.68 27.94 -45.10
CA VAL A 778 -102.72 27.49 -46.04
C VAL A 778 -102.21 26.34 -46.90
N ILE A 779 -102.97 25.24 -46.92
CA ILE A 779 -102.90 24.20 -47.96
C ILE A 779 -104.15 24.32 -48.83
N THR A 780 -104.00 24.21 -50.15
CA THR A 780 -105.12 23.87 -51.03
C THR A 780 -104.92 22.46 -51.59
N CYS A 781 -105.96 21.65 -51.62
CA CYS A 781 -105.90 20.29 -52.13
C CYS A 781 -107.20 19.91 -52.85
N THR A 782 -107.14 18.95 -53.78
CA THR A 782 -108.33 18.46 -54.50
C THR A 782 -108.86 17.18 -53.85
N ALA A 783 -110.17 17.17 -53.55
CA ALA A 783 -110.84 16.05 -52.89
C ALA A 783 -110.82 14.77 -53.74
N GLY A 784 -110.53 13.63 -53.11
CA GLY A 784 -110.67 12.31 -53.72
C GLY A 784 -112.11 11.78 -53.68
N THR A 785 -112.41 10.78 -54.50
CA THR A 785 -113.70 10.06 -54.48
C THR A 785 -113.87 9.27 -53.19
N THR A 786 -115.01 9.38 -52.49
CA THR A 786 -115.33 8.52 -51.33
C THR A 786 -116.82 8.45 -51.01
N THR A 787 -117.20 7.63 -50.04
CA THR A 787 -118.59 7.45 -49.61
C THR A 787 -119.10 8.66 -48.82
N ALA A 788 -120.40 8.96 -48.95
CA ALA A 788 -121.07 10.07 -48.28
C ALA A 788 -120.91 10.06 -46.74
N GLY A 789 -121.06 11.24 -46.14
CA GLY A 789 -120.95 11.48 -44.69
C GLY A 789 -119.73 12.31 -44.31
N ALA A 790 -119.69 12.74 -43.04
CA ALA A 790 -118.57 13.47 -42.46
C ALA A 790 -117.31 12.60 -42.33
N LYS A 791 -116.15 13.21 -42.51
CA LYS A 791 -114.81 12.60 -42.52
C LYS A 791 -113.82 13.54 -41.83
N ASP A 792 -112.84 12.96 -41.13
CA ASP A 792 -111.74 13.71 -40.52
C ASP A 792 -110.75 14.19 -41.59
N VAL A 793 -110.16 15.36 -41.40
CA VAL A 793 -109.13 15.95 -42.27
C VAL A 793 -107.80 15.92 -41.56
N ILE A 794 -106.83 15.17 -42.08
CA ILE A 794 -105.50 14.97 -41.47
C ILE A 794 -104.44 15.65 -42.34
N VAL A 795 -103.52 16.40 -41.72
CA VAL A 795 -102.35 17.01 -42.36
C VAL A 795 -101.07 16.48 -41.71
N THR A 796 -100.22 15.83 -42.50
CA THR A 796 -98.92 15.28 -42.08
C THR A 796 -97.79 16.20 -42.53
N THR A 797 -96.92 16.62 -41.60
CA THR A 797 -95.73 17.46 -41.87
C THR A 797 -94.46 16.86 -41.26
N PRO A 798 -93.25 17.37 -41.60
CA PRO A 798 -92.02 17.00 -40.90
C PRO A 798 -92.00 17.36 -39.40
N GLY A 799 -92.93 18.19 -38.93
CA GLY A 799 -93.14 18.51 -37.52
C GLY A 799 -94.17 17.64 -36.80
N GLY A 800 -94.88 16.74 -37.49
CA GLY A 800 -95.92 15.89 -36.92
C GLY A 800 -97.21 15.84 -37.75
N ASP A 801 -98.22 15.16 -37.21
CA ASP A 801 -99.59 15.06 -37.75
C ASP A 801 -100.55 15.95 -36.95
N ASP A 802 -101.57 16.52 -37.60
CA ASP A 802 -102.75 17.10 -36.94
C ASP A 802 -104.05 16.69 -37.66
N THR A 803 -105.17 16.68 -36.92
CA THR A 803 -106.45 16.09 -37.34
C THR A 803 -107.66 16.95 -36.95
N GLU A 804 -108.29 17.58 -37.94
CA GLU A 804 -109.60 18.24 -37.80
C GLU A 804 -110.71 17.18 -37.93
N ALA A 805 -111.22 16.71 -36.79
CA ALA A 805 -112.23 15.68 -36.72
C ALA A 805 -113.55 16.13 -37.37
N ALA A 806 -114.13 15.27 -38.22
CA ALA A 806 -115.32 15.54 -39.03
C ALA A 806 -115.27 16.80 -39.94
N GLY A 807 -114.08 17.37 -40.19
CA GLY A 807 -113.88 18.66 -40.87
C GLY A 807 -114.40 18.76 -42.32
N TYR A 808 -114.76 17.65 -42.97
CA TYR A 808 -115.33 17.67 -44.32
C TYR A 808 -116.43 16.62 -44.53
N THR A 809 -117.52 16.99 -45.22
CA THR A 809 -118.68 16.12 -45.47
C THR A 809 -118.91 15.86 -46.96
N TYR A 810 -118.85 14.60 -47.38
CA TYR A 810 -119.23 14.20 -48.73
C TYR A 810 -120.76 14.07 -48.84
N ALA A 811 -121.36 14.80 -49.78
CA ALA A 811 -122.79 14.83 -50.08
C ALA A 811 -123.11 14.02 -51.35
N ALA A 812 -124.31 13.44 -51.40
CA ALA A 812 -124.76 12.65 -52.54
C ALA A 812 -125.48 13.50 -53.59
N ASP A 813 -125.18 13.22 -54.84
CA ASP A 813 -125.68 13.86 -56.06
C ASP A 813 -127.23 13.81 -56.13
N PRO A 814 -127.92 14.88 -56.59
CA PRO A 814 -129.37 14.88 -56.75
C PRO A 814 -129.85 13.97 -57.89
N ALA A 815 -131.13 13.59 -57.86
CA ALA A 815 -131.79 12.98 -59.02
C ALA A 815 -133.27 13.37 -59.08
N ILE A 816 -133.74 13.84 -60.23
CA ILE A 816 -135.13 14.12 -60.56
C ILE A 816 -135.80 12.81 -61.03
N THR A 817 -137.09 12.65 -60.74
CA THR A 817 -137.86 11.43 -61.08
C THR A 817 -139.22 11.71 -61.73
N SER A 818 -139.77 12.92 -61.57
CA SER A 818 -140.96 13.38 -62.27
C SER A 818 -141.23 14.87 -62.06
N VAL A 819 -141.89 15.49 -63.03
CA VAL A 819 -142.35 16.89 -63.01
C VAL A 819 -143.86 16.91 -63.22
N SER A 820 -144.62 17.63 -62.38
CA SER A 820 -146.09 17.66 -62.43
C SER A 820 -146.68 19.02 -62.01
N PRO A 821 -147.64 19.60 -62.75
CA PRO A 821 -148.12 19.15 -64.05
C PRO A 821 -147.02 19.24 -65.12
N THR A 822 -147.06 18.38 -66.14
CA THR A 822 -146.09 18.39 -67.24
C THR A 822 -146.30 19.53 -68.25
N SER A 823 -147.35 20.33 -68.08
CA SER A 823 -147.62 21.50 -68.93
C SER A 823 -148.45 22.58 -68.24
N GLY A 824 -148.42 23.79 -68.81
CA GLY A 824 -149.19 24.96 -68.37
C GLY A 824 -149.19 26.10 -69.39
N PRO A 825 -149.72 27.28 -69.04
CA PRO A 825 -149.83 28.42 -69.96
C PRO A 825 -148.50 29.16 -70.13
N THR A 826 -148.25 29.75 -71.31
CA THR A 826 -147.08 30.62 -71.58
C THR A 826 -147.00 31.86 -70.69
N THR A 827 -148.09 32.24 -70.03
CA THR A 827 -148.13 33.30 -69.01
C THR A 827 -147.49 32.89 -67.67
N GLY A 828 -147.09 31.62 -67.50
CA GLY A 828 -146.54 31.11 -66.24
C GLY A 828 -147.54 31.15 -65.09
N ALA A 829 -147.00 31.32 -63.87
CA ALA A 829 -147.72 31.45 -62.59
C ALA A 829 -148.49 30.22 -62.09
N ASN A 830 -148.35 29.05 -62.73
CA ASN A 830 -148.73 27.78 -62.11
C ASN A 830 -147.59 27.23 -61.22
N THR A 831 -147.95 26.55 -60.13
CA THR A 831 -146.98 25.74 -59.37
C THR A 831 -146.60 24.50 -60.17
N ILE A 832 -145.36 24.06 -60.02
CA ILE A 832 -144.79 22.82 -60.53
C ILE A 832 -144.19 22.06 -59.34
N THR A 833 -144.50 20.78 -59.24
CA THR A 833 -143.91 19.84 -58.28
C THR A 833 -142.89 18.98 -59.01
N ILE A 834 -141.65 18.99 -58.53
CA ILE A 834 -140.53 18.19 -59.00
C ILE A 834 -140.23 17.16 -57.91
N ASN A 835 -140.46 15.89 -58.19
CA ASN A 835 -140.14 14.80 -57.27
C ASN A 835 -138.77 14.20 -57.61
N GLY A 836 -138.04 13.70 -56.62
CA GLY A 836 -136.70 13.17 -56.80
C GLY A 836 -136.10 12.53 -55.55
N THR A 837 -134.78 12.49 -55.49
CA THR A 837 -133.98 12.10 -54.33
C THR A 837 -132.78 13.03 -54.16
N ALA A 838 -132.29 13.17 -52.91
CA ALA A 838 -131.18 14.06 -52.54
C ALA A 838 -131.37 15.54 -52.94
N LEU A 839 -132.62 16.00 -53.05
CA LEU A 839 -132.96 17.38 -53.44
C LEU A 839 -132.74 18.42 -52.30
N THR A 840 -132.44 17.95 -51.08
CA THR A 840 -132.29 18.80 -49.88
C THR A 840 -131.30 19.94 -50.09
N GLY A 841 -131.72 21.16 -49.78
CA GLY A 841 -130.83 22.32 -49.82
C GLY A 841 -130.49 22.78 -51.24
N ALA A 842 -131.25 22.36 -52.25
CA ALA A 842 -131.14 22.86 -53.62
C ALA A 842 -131.10 24.40 -53.65
N SER A 843 -130.06 24.93 -54.29
CA SER A 843 -129.77 26.37 -54.40
C SER A 843 -130.52 27.04 -55.56
N SER A 844 -130.90 26.27 -56.58
CA SER A 844 -131.59 26.77 -57.76
C SER A 844 -132.38 25.68 -58.48
N VAL A 845 -133.47 26.09 -59.13
CA VAL A 845 -134.22 25.29 -60.09
C VAL A 845 -134.48 26.12 -61.34
N PHE A 846 -134.15 25.59 -62.52
CA PHE A 846 -134.39 26.26 -63.80
C PHE A 846 -135.27 25.40 -64.70
N ILE A 847 -136.16 26.04 -65.46
CA ILE A 847 -137.00 25.39 -66.47
C ILE A 847 -136.75 26.06 -67.82
N GLY A 848 -136.01 25.38 -68.69
CA GLY A 848 -135.64 25.89 -70.01
C GLY A 848 -134.78 27.15 -70.01
N GLY A 849 -133.97 27.33 -68.95
CA GLY A 849 -133.17 28.53 -68.72
C GLY A 849 -133.93 29.69 -68.05
N VAL A 850 -135.22 29.53 -67.73
CA VAL A 850 -135.98 30.48 -66.90
C VAL A 850 -135.96 30.00 -65.46
N ASP A 851 -135.71 30.91 -64.51
CA ASP A 851 -135.76 30.60 -63.07
C ASP A 851 -137.16 30.08 -62.68
N CYS A 852 -137.20 29.05 -61.83
CA CYS A 852 -138.40 28.54 -61.19
C CYS A 852 -138.22 28.72 -59.67
N PRO A 853 -138.65 29.86 -59.10
CA PRO A 853 -138.42 30.17 -57.69
C PRO A 853 -138.96 29.07 -56.78
N ILE A 854 -138.06 28.51 -55.95
CA ILE A 854 -138.36 27.43 -55.02
C ILE A 854 -139.34 27.93 -53.94
N VAL A 855 -140.52 27.31 -53.89
CA VAL A 855 -141.57 27.56 -52.89
C VAL A 855 -141.40 26.63 -51.68
N THR A 856 -141.06 25.35 -51.93
CA THR A 856 -140.68 24.40 -50.88
C THR A 856 -139.56 23.49 -51.37
N ASN A 857 -138.64 23.10 -50.48
CA ASN A 857 -137.65 22.08 -50.74
C ASN A 857 -137.64 21.04 -49.61
N THR A 858 -137.66 19.76 -49.99
CA THR A 858 -137.45 18.59 -49.13
C THR A 858 -136.57 17.58 -49.88
N ALA A 859 -136.02 16.59 -49.17
CA ALA A 859 -135.12 15.57 -49.74
C ALA A 859 -135.65 14.83 -50.99
N THR A 860 -136.97 14.79 -51.18
CA THR A 860 -137.64 14.06 -52.27
C THR A 860 -138.61 14.90 -53.10
N VAL A 861 -138.90 16.14 -52.71
CA VAL A 861 -139.85 17.02 -53.40
C VAL A 861 -139.40 18.48 -53.33
N ILE A 862 -139.27 19.11 -54.50
CA ILE A 862 -139.27 20.56 -54.64
C ILE A 862 -140.62 20.99 -55.22
N THR A 863 -141.17 22.11 -54.73
CA THR A 863 -142.20 22.84 -55.49
C THR A 863 -141.65 24.20 -55.88
N CYS A 864 -141.91 24.64 -57.10
CA CYS A 864 -141.49 25.94 -57.62
C CYS A 864 -142.61 26.57 -58.48
N THR A 865 -142.53 27.87 -58.77
CA THR A 865 -143.52 28.56 -59.61
C THR A 865 -142.99 28.79 -61.02
N ALA A 866 -143.76 28.36 -62.03
CA ALA A 866 -143.39 28.50 -63.44
C ALA A 866 -143.25 29.97 -63.85
N GLY A 867 -142.08 30.35 -64.38
CA GLY A 867 -141.85 31.65 -65.00
C GLY A 867 -142.63 31.85 -66.31
N ILE A 868 -142.54 33.05 -66.89
CA ILE A 868 -143.09 33.35 -68.22
C ILE A 868 -142.12 32.78 -69.27
N ALA A 869 -142.61 31.97 -70.21
CA ALA A 869 -141.78 31.36 -71.25
C ALA A 869 -142.53 31.17 -72.58
N THR A 870 -141.75 31.00 -73.65
CA THR A 870 -142.28 30.70 -74.99
C THR A 870 -142.79 29.26 -75.08
N ALA A 871 -143.82 29.04 -75.90
CA ALA A 871 -144.48 27.74 -76.06
C ALA A 871 -143.51 26.64 -76.54
N GLY A 872 -143.75 25.41 -76.10
CA GLY A 872 -142.91 24.24 -76.37
C GLY A 872 -142.35 23.59 -75.09
N ALA A 873 -141.70 22.44 -75.27
CA ALA A 873 -141.07 21.67 -74.19
C ALA A 873 -139.74 22.29 -73.74
N LYS A 874 -139.37 22.07 -72.48
CA LYS A 874 -138.23 22.66 -71.77
C LYS A 874 -137.68 21.67 -70.73
N ASP A 875 -136.35 21.64 -70.60
CA ASP A 875 -135.65 20.84 -69.58
C ASP A 875 -135.82 21.44 -68.18
N VAL A 876 -135.74 20.61 -67.14
CA VAL A 876 -135.84 21.03 -65.73
C VAL A 876 -134.55 20.66 -65.02
N ILE A 877 -133.84 21.65 -64.49
CA ILE A 877 -132.52 21.51 -63.84
C ILE A 877 -132.67 21.80 -62.34
N VAL A 878 -132.03 21.00 -61.48
CA VAL A 878 -131.97 21.20 -60.02
C VAL A 878 -130.51 21.14 -59.56
N THR A 879 -130.04 22.20 -58.88
CA THR A 879 -128.69 22.29 -58.30
C THR A 879 -128.75 22.09 -56.79
N THR A 880 -127.93 21.22 -56.20
CA THR A 880 -127.80 21.01 -54.74
C THR A 880 -126.33 20.97 -54.30
N PRO A 881 -126.02 20.96 -52.98
CA PRO A 881 -124.67 20.75 -52.48
C PRO A 881 -124.02 19.41 -52.86
N GLY A 882 -124.80 18.46 -53.43
CA GLY A 882 -124.30 17.21 -53.99
C GLY A 882 -123.98 17.27 -55.49
N GLY A 883 -124.42 18.30 -56.23
CA GLY A 883 -124.23 18.42 -57.68
C GLY A 883 -125.45 19.00 -58.41
N ASP A 884 -125.44 18.92 -59.74
CA ASP A 884 -126.57 19.26 -60.61
C ASP A 884 -127.24 17.99 -61.16
N ASP A 885 -128.55 18.02 -61.37
CA ASP A 885 -129.27 17.04 -62.19
C ASP A 885 -130.27 17.72 -63.15
N THR A 886 -130.63 17.04 -64.25
CA THR A 886 -131.41 17.58 -65.37
C THR A 886 -132.40 16.58 -65.97
N GLU A 887 -133.69 16.84 -65.79
CA GLU A 887 -134.79 16.13 -66.46
C GLU A 887 -135.09 16.79 -67.81
N ALA A 888 -134.63 16.16 -68.89
CA ALA A 888 -134.76 16.68 -70.25
C ALA A 888 -136.23 16.73 -70.71
N ALA A 889 -136.64 17.85 -71.33
CA ALA A 889 -137.99 18.13 -71.81
C ALA A 889 -139.14 18.02 -70.77
N GLY A 890 -138.84 17.98 -69.47
CA GLY A 890 -139.81 17.69 -68.39
C GLY A 890 -141.01 18.63 -68.24
N TYR A 891 -141.04 19.80 -68.90
CA TYR A 891 -142.16 20.74 -68.80
C TYR A 891 -142.51 21.46 -70.12
N THR A 892 -143.80 21.70 -70.42
CA THR A 892 -144.27 22.28 -71.70
C THR A 892 -145.22 23.49 -71.55
N TYR A 893 -144.95 24.59 -72.25
CA TYR A 893 -145.78 25.81 -72.24
C TYR A 893 -146.76 25.89 -73.43
N THR A 894 -148.00 26.41 -73.21
CA THR A 894 -149.15 26.39 -74.15
C THR A 894 -149.94 27.73 -74.22
N ALA A 895 -150.81 27.94 -75.22
CA ALA A 895 -151.47 29.24 -75.51
C ALA A 895 -153.01 29.17 -75.68
N VAL A 896 -153.72 30.32 -75.52
CA VAL A 896 -155.20 30.42 -75.36
C VAL A 896 -155.80 31.62 -76.12
N SER A 897 -157.10 31.60 -76.48
CA SER A 897 -157.83 32.66 -77.23
C SER A 897 -159.30 32.88 -76.79
N THR A 898 -159.88 34.07 -77.02
CA THR A 898 -161.25 34.46 -76.53
C THR A 898 -161.98 35.52 -77.42
N PRO A 899 -163.33 35.64 -77.32
CA PRO A 899 -164.16 36.69 -77.98
C PRO A 899 -164.68 37.80 -77.02
N THR A 900 -165.49 38.74 -77.53
CA THR A 900 -165.84 40.04 -76.88
C THR A 900 -167.24 40.12 -76.25
N THR A 901 -167.38 40.83 -75.11
CA THR A 901 -168.26 42.03 -74.92
C THR A 901 -168.29 42.55 -73.46
N SER A 902 -168.00 43.85 -73.32
CA SER A 902 -168.68 44.88 -72.49
C SER A 902 -168.64 44.88 -70.93
N PRO A 903 -168.73 46.08 -70.29
CA PRO A 903 -167.89 46.39 -69.12
C PRO A 903 -168.59 47.05 -67.90
N THR A 904 -167.86 47.29 -66.80
CA THR A 904 -167.52 48.64 -66.24
C THR A 904 -166.96 48.62 -64.78
N THR A 905 -165.96 49.48 -64.54
CA THR A 905 -165.60 50.22 -63.29
C THR A 905 -165.64 49.57 -61.88
N ALA A 906 -164.47 49.38 -61.25
CA ALA A 906 -163.85 50.20 -60.16
C ALA A 906 -164.71 50.69 -58.94
N PRO A 907 -164.16 51.13 -57.76
CA PRO A 907 -162.78 51.61 -57.49
C PRO A 907 -162.14 51.06 -56.14
N PRO A 908 -161.56 51.81 -55.14
CA PRO A 908 -160.15 51.59 -54.71
C PRO A 908 -159.84 51.68 -53.17
N ILE A 909 -158.58 52.06 -52.81
CA ILE A 909 -157.99 52.60 -51.53
C ILE A 909 -157.91 51.68 -50.27
N ASN A 910 -157.03 51.84 -49.25
CA ASN A 910 -155.69 52.46 -48.94
C ASN A 910 -155.46 52.25 -47.37
N PRO A 911 -154.54 52.90 -46.61
CA PRO A 911 -153.17 52.45 -46.25
C PRO A 911 -152.76 52.37 -44.73
N ILE A 912 -151.51 51.90 -44.42
CA ILE A 912 -150.58 52.40 -43.31
C ILE A 912 -150.98 52.05 -41.82
N PRO A 913 -150.14 52.02 -40.72
CA PRO A 913 -148.66 51.88 -40.45
C PRO A 913 -148.24 50.96 -39.21
N THR A 914 -147.02 51.18 -38.64
CA THR A 914 -146.57 51.18 -37.18
C THR A 914 -145.87 50.00 -36.40
N THR A 915 -144.52 50.04 -36.31
CA THR A 915 -143.59 50.19 -35.12
C THR A 915 -143.54 49.32 -33.80
N ILE A 916 -142.34 48.77 -33.45
CA ILE A 916 -141.56 48.85 -32.13
C ILE A 916 -142.12 48.06 -30.88
N PRO A 917 -141.46 47.78 -29.67
CA PRO A 917 -140.09 48.00 -29.06
C PRO A 917 -139.34 46.84 -28.26
N THR A 918 -138.01 46.98 -28.01
CA THR A 918 -137.18 46.56 -26.78
C THR A 918 -137.00 45.04 -26.40
N THR A 919 -136.14 44.54 -25.46
CA THR A 919 -135.41 45.04 -24.23
C THR A 919 -133.99 44.42 -23.99
N SER A 920 -133.38 44.64 -22.79
CA SER A 920 -132.06 44.17 -22.23
C SER A 920 -132.13 44.22 -20.66
N PRO A 921 -131.10 44.12 -19.75
CA PRO A 921 -129.61 44.01 -19.84
C PRO A 921 -128.88 43.11 -18.75
N THR A 922 -127.55 43.30 -18.54
CA THR A 922 -126.70 43.00 -17.32
C THR A 922 -126.37 41.52 -16.93
N VAL A 923 -125.38 41.13 -16.09
CA VAL A 923 -124.40 41.79 -15.15
C VAL A 923 -123.06 40.97 -14.99
N SER A 924 -122.02 41.55 -14.34
CA SER A 924 -120.80 40.88 -13.76
C SER A 924 -121.03 40.41 -12.29
N PRO A 925 -120.06 39.95 -11.43
CA PRO A 925 -118.59 39.81 -11.49
C PRO A 925 -118.12 38.37 -11.04
N SER A 926 -117.04 38.00 -10.30
CA SER A 926 -115.99 38.71 -9.52
C SER A 926 -114.79 37.84 -9.06
N ALA A 927 -113.67 38.53 -8.70
CA ALA A 927 -112.67 38.24 -7.65
C ALA A 927 -111.68 37.02 -7.70
N SER A 928 -110.48 37.28 -7.15
CA SER A 928 -109.39 36.34 -6.78
C SER A 928 -109.46 35.98 -5.28
N PRO A 929 -108.64 35.03 -4.77
CA PRO A 929 -107.52 35.47 -3.91
C PRO A 929 -106.21 34.67 -4.10
N SER A 930 -105.14 35.07 -3.38
CA SER A 930 -103.82 34.39 -3.38
C SER A 930 -103.20 34.27 -1.97
N THR A 931 -102.23 33.36 -1.83
CA THR A 931 -101.18 33.27 -0.78
C THR A 931 -99.97 32.55 -1.43
N SER A 932 -98.71 33.01 -1.46
CA SER A 932 -97.84 33.70 -0.48
C SER A 932 -97.42 32.77 0.69
N PRO A 933 -96.16 32.72 1.19
CA PRO A 933 -95.05 33.72 1.18
C PRO A 933 -93.90 33.41 0.17
N SER A 934 -92.99 34.31 -0.24
CA SER A 934 -92.04 35.25 0.46
C SER A 934 -90.73 34.56 0.92
N GLU A 935 -89.51 35.13 0.78
CA GLU A 935 -89.12 36.50 0.40
C GLU A 935 -87.68 36.60 -0.19
N SER A 936 -87.23 37.81 -0.56
CA SER A 936 -85.85 38.21 -0.91
C SER A 936 -85.24 39.03 0.29
N PRO A 937 -84.14 39.84 0.24
CA PRO A 937 -83.24 40.24 -0.87
C PRO A 937 -81.72 40.19 -0.51
N SER A 938 -80.91 40.91 -1.30
CA SER A 938 -79.46 41.14 -1.16
C SER A 938 -79.09 42.29 -0.20
N VAL A 939 -77.80 42.37 0.23
CA VAL A 939 -76.82 43.47 -0.06
C VAL A 939 -75.44 43.20 0.59
N SER A 940 -74.38 43.87 0.10
CA SER A 940 -73.06 44.01 0.78
C SER A 940 -73.01 45.33 1.60
N PRO A 941 -72.10 45.50 2.60
CA PRO A 941 -70.75 46.02 2.28
C PRO A 941 -69.59 45.63 3.25
N SER A 942 -68.43 46.25 3.00
CA SER A 942 -67.09 46.13 3.65
C SER A 942 -67.00 46.46 5.16
N ALA A 943 -66.05 45.82 5.88
CA ALA A 943 -64.98 46.43 6.73
C ALA A 943 -64.34 45.45 7.75
N SER A 944 -63.08 45.69 8.14
CA SER A 944 -62.32 44.90 9.16
C SER A 944 -62.54 45.38 10.61
N PRO A 945 -62.05 44.63 11.61
CA PRO A 945 -60.86 45.11 12.33
C PRO A 945 -59.79 44.02 12.62
N SER A 946 -58.85 44.35 13.51
CA SER A 946 -57.67 43.59 13.98
C SER A 946 -58.07 42.41 14.94
N ASP A 947 -57.19 41.53 15.45
CA ASP A 947 -55.83 41.75 15.99
C ASP A 947 -54.92 40.50 16.08
N SER A 948 -53.68 40.71 16.55
CA SER A 948 -52.64 39.67 16.77
C SER A 948 -52.82 38.92 18.12
N PRO A 949 -52.16 37.76 18.34
CA PRO A 949 -50.83 37.82 18.98
C PRO A 949 -49.80 36.74 18.56
N SER A 950 -48.55 36.94 19.00
CA SER A 950 -47.40 36.02 18.88
C SER A 950 -47.26 35.07 20.11
N PRO A 951 -46.38 34.05 20.10
CA PRO A 951 -46.43 32.93 21.07
C PRO A 951 -45.53 33.07 22.32
N SER A 952 -45.92 32.38 23.41
CA SER A 952 -45.19 32.10 24.66
C SER A 952 -46.05 31.12 25.52
N THR A 953 -45.56 30.26 26.44
CA THR A 953 -44.19 29.92 26.93
C THR A 953 -44.17 28.52 27.59
N ILE A 954 -42.95 28.06 27.89
CA ILE A 954 -42.53 26.88 28.70
C ILE A 954 -43.30 26.65 30.03
N PRO A 955 -43.25 25.44 30.62
CA PRO A 955 -42.33 25.25 31.77
C PRO A 955 -41.51 23.94 31.75
N SER A 956 -40.49 23.87 32.62
CA SER A 956 -39.38 22.90 32.58
C SER A 956 -39.03 22.26 33.94
N LEU A 957 -38.65 20.97 33.96
CA LEU A 957 -37.77 20.32 34.96
C LEU A 957 -37.01 19.18 34.23
N SER A 958 -35.70 18.89 34.36
CA SER A 958 -34.61 19.17 35.32
C SER A 958 -34.24 18.00 36.26
N SER A 959 -33.28 17.17 35.83
CA SER A 959 -32.30 16.49 36.71
C SER A 959 -31.12 15.90 35.89
N SER A 960 -29.92 15.89 36.48
CA SER A 960 -28.68 15.29 35.93
C SER A 960 -28.25 14.12 36.84
N PRO A 961 -27.34 13.22 36.42
CA PRO A 961 -25.92 13.45 36.73
C PRO A 961 -24.89 12.94 35.68
N THR A 962 -23.67 13.47 35.75
CA THR A 962 -22.44 12.91 35.15
C THR A 962 -21.88 11.75 36.01
N PRO A 963 -20.96 10.90 35.50
CA PRO A 963 -19.56 11.12 35.87
C PRO A 963 -18.50 10.70 34.81
N THR A 964 -17.30 11.28 34.94
CA THR A 964 -16.04 10.83 34.35
C THR A 964 -15.26 9.93 35.32
N THR A 965 -14.51 8.92 34.84
CA THR A 965 -13.08 8.66 35.19
C THR A 965 -12.49 7.45 34.46
N THR A 966 -11.19 7.51 34.15
CA THR A 966 -10.32 6.41 33.71
C THR A 966 -10.07 5.39 34.85
N PRO A 967 -9.74 4.12 34.51
CA PRO A 967 -8.65 3.47 35.25
C PRO A 967 -7.66 2.68 34.37
N THR A 968 -6.37 2.84 34.67
CA THR A 968 -5.30 1.91 34.29
C THR A 968 -5.21 0.77 35.33
N PRO A 969 -4.77 -0.44 34.96
CA PRO A 969 -4.13 -1.34 35.91
C PRO A 969 -2.71 -1.76 35.46
N THR A 970 -1.77 -1.73 36.40
CA THR A 970 -0.39 -2.22 36.22
C THR A 970 -0.15 -3.50 37.03
N THR A 971 0.93 -4.22 36.66
CA THR A 971 1.70 -5.17 37.47
C THR A 971 1.07 -6.50 37.92
N ASN A 972 1.78 -7.56 37.55
CA ASN A 972 1.75 -8.94 38.05
C ASN A 972 1.83 -9.08 39.59
N PRO A 973 1.24 -10.15 40.16
CA PRO A 973 1.98 -10.96 41.13
C PRO A 973 1.94 -12.48 40.86
N THR A 974 2.99 -13.18 41.29
CA THR A 974 3.20 -14.65 41.17
C THR A 974 3.91 -15.14 42.44
N PRO A 975 3.91 -16.44 42.78
CA PRO A 975 2.78 -17.34 43.12
C PRO A 975 2.88 -17.88 44.57
N THR A 976 1.87 -18.60 45.09
CA THR A 976 2.07 -19.79 45.98
C THR A 976 0.78 -20.56 46.34
N ALA A 977 0.98 -21.74 46.94
CA ALA A 977 0.05 -22.55 47.75
C ALA A 977 -0.98 -23.48 47.05
N GLN A 978 -0.64 -24.77 47.06
CA GLN A 978 -1.48 -25.95 46.82
C GLN A 978 -2.10 -26.43 48.16
N PRO A 979 -3.25 -27.15 48.19
CA PRO A 979 -3.17 -28.57 48.60
C PRO A 979 -4.19 -29.54 47.95
N THR A 980 -3.66 -30.62 47.37
CA THR A 980 -4.15 -32.03 47.30
C THR A 980 -5.56 -32.40 47.79
N ASN A 981 -6.35 -33.14 46.98
CA ASN A 981 -6.41 -34.63 46.99
C ASN A 981 -7.19 -35.19 45.74
N PRO A 982 -7.44 -36.52 45.52
CA PRO A 982 -7.19 -37.09 44.19
C PRO A 982 -8.45 -37.83 43.60
N PRO A 983 -8.38 -38.88 42.75
CA PRO A 983 -9.02 -38.80 41.43
C PRO A 983 -10.17 -39.81 41.18
N PRO A 984 -11.02 -39.55 40.16
CA PRO A 984 -11.71 -40.58 39.40
C PRO A 984 -11.15 -40.72 37.97
N THR A 985 -10.86 -41.95 37.56
CA THR A 985 -10.39 -42.30 36.22
C THR A 985 -11.54 -42.38 35.21
N ALA A 986 -11.50 -41.59 34.12
CA ALA A 986 -11.87 -41.99 32.75
C ALA A 986 -11.89 -40.77 31.81
N GLN A 987 -10.88 -40.62 30.95
CA GLN A 987 -10.94 -39.67 29.82
C GLN A 987 -11.44 -40.42 28.57
N PRO A 988 -12.59 -40.03 27.98
CA PRO A 988 -12.88 -40.36 26.60
C PRO A 988 -11.95 -39.53 25.72
N THR A 989 -10.99 -40.17 25.04
CA THR A 989 -10.12 -39.49 24.07
C THR A 989 -10.90 -39.21 22.79
N ASN A 990 -11.77 -38.19 22.82
CA ASN A 990 -12.41 -37.68 21.63
C ASN A 990 -11.32 -37.04 20.75
N PRO A 991 -11.12 -37.46 19.49
CA PRO A 991 -10.09 -36.87 18.63
C PRO A 991 -10.41 -35.41 18.30
N PRO A 992 -9.41 -34.58 17.97
CA PRO A 992 -9.64 -33.19 17.53
C PRO A 992 -10.58 -33.17 16.32
N ALA A 993 -11.51 -32.23 16.29
CA ALA A 993 -12.58 -32.16 15.29
C ALA A 993 -12.03 -31.92 13.88
N GLN A 994 -11.85 -32.99 13.09
CA GLN A 994 -11.42 -32.90 11.71
C GLN A 994 -12.60 -32.57 10.79
N ILE A 995 -12.65 -31.35 10.30
CA ILE A 995 -13.47 -31.04 9.13
C ILE A 995 -12.87 -31.72 7.90
N LYS A 996 -13.69 -32.49 7.17
CA LYS A 996 -13.30 -33.18 5.94
C LYS A 996 -13.96 -32.50 4.75
N LEU A 997 -13.18 -31.90 3.86
CA LEU A 997 -13.65 -31.27 2.64
C LEU A 997 -13.99 -32.34 1.57
N ASP A 998 -15.15 -32.99 1.72
CA ASP A 998 -15.67 -33.90 0.70
C ASP A 998 -16.64 -33.18 -0.24
N LEU A 999 -16.18 -32.95 -1.47
CA LEU A 999 -16.91 -32.20 -2.51
C LEU A 999 -17.81 -33.10 -3.38
N ASN A 1000 -17.75 -34.43 -3.20
CA ASN A 1000 -18.50 -35.47 -3.93
C ASN A 1000 -18.54 -35.37 -5.49
N LEU A 1001 -17.65 -34.58 -6.11
CA LEU A 1001 -17.64 -34.34 -7.56
C LEU A 1001 -17.32 -35.61 -8.35
N SER A 1002 -18.13 -35.95 -9.37
CA SER A 1002 -17.82 -37.02 -10.31
C SER A 1002 -16.95 -36.51 -11.48
N LEU A 1003 -16.43 -37.43 -12.31
CA LEU A 1003 -15.44 -37.11 -13.34
C LEU A 1003 -16.10 -36.64 -14.65
N ASN A 1004 -15.72 -35.44 -15.10
CA ASN A 1004 -16.26 -34.70 -16.25
C ASN A 1004 -17.63 -34.04 -16.03
N GLU A 1005 -18.11 -33.97 -14.79
CA GLU A 1005 -19.27 -33.17 -14.40
C GLU A 1005 -18.99 -31.67 -14.58
N PRO A 1006 -19.94 -30.87 -15.11
CA PRO A 1006 -19.89 -29.42 -14.98
C PRO A 1006 -20.17 -29.03 -13.52
N ILE A 1007 -19.37 -28.12 -12.96
CA ILE A 1007 -19.62 -27.57 -11.62
C ILE A 1007 -20.53 -26.32 -11.69
N VAL A 1008 -20.78 -25.79 -12.90
CA VAL A 1008 -21.74 -24.70 -13.14
C VAL A 1008 -23.14 -25.30 -13.32
N GLY A 1009 -24.04 -25.03 -12.37
CA GLY A 1009 -25.46 -25.44 -12.45
C GLY A 1009 -25.69 -26.94 -12.27
N SER A 1010 -25.01 -27.57 -11.31
CA SER A 1010 -25.20 -28.98 -10.93
C SER A 1010 -25.03 -29.14 -9.43
N GLU A 1011 -25.68 -30.14 -8.83
CA GLU A 1011 -25.77 -30.38 -7.37
C GLU A 1011 -24.42 -30.83 -6.74
N ALA A 1012 -23.42 -29.95 -6.76
CA ALA A 1012 -22.19 -30.10 -5.99
C ALA A 1012 -22.47 -29.67 -4.53
N VAL A 1013 -22.84 -30.63 -3.69
CA VAL A 1013 -23.14 -30.38 -2.26
C VAL A 1013 -21.85 -30.39 -1.44
N LEU A 1014 -21.55 -29.27 -0.80
CA LEU A 1014 -20.63 -29.20 0.34
C LEU A 1014 -21.41 -29.58 1.61
N SER A 1015 -20.98 -30.61 2.33
CA SER A 1015 -21.60 -30.99 3.60
C SER A 1015 -20.62 -31.56 4.62
N GLY A 1016 -20.85 -31.28 5.91
CA GLY A 1016 -20.08 -31.82 7.03
C GLY A 1016 -20.72 -31.46 8.38
N GLY A 1017 -19.97 -31.68 9.47
CA GLY A 1017 -20.41 -31.32 10.81
C GLY A 1017 -19.28 -31.37 11.83
N GLY A 1018 -19.60 -31.10 13.10
CA GLY A 1018 -18.62 -30.89 14.18
C GLY A 1018 -18.09 -29.45 14.29
N LEU A 1019 -18.75 -28.51 13.62
CA LEU A 1019 -18.50 -27.08 13.82
C LEU A 1019 -19.16 -26.57 15.10
N LEU A 1020 -18.73 -25.41 15.58
CA LEU A 1020 -19.50 -24.63 16.55
C LEU A 1020 -20.88 -24.31 15.95
N ALA A 1021 -21.95 -24.51 16.70
CA ALA A 1021 -23.32 -24.25 16.24
C ALA A 1021 -23.52 -22.77 15.86
N LYS A 1022 -24.17 -22.50 14.73
CA LYS A 1022 -24.34 -21.15 14.13
C LYS A 1022 -23.03 -20.40 13.83
N SER A 1023 -21.89 -21.07 13.74
CA SER A 1023 -20.63 -20.45 13.30
C SER A 1023 -20.52 -20.38 11.78
N SER A 1024 -19.76 -19.40 11.28
CA SER A 1024 -19.51 -19.25 9.85
C SER A 1024 -18.52 -20.28 9.30
N TYR A 1025 -18.72 -20.71 8.06
CA TYR A 1025 -17.74 -21.45 7.26
C TYR A 1025 -17.65 -20.86 5.84
N GLU A 1026 -16.50 -21.01 5.20
CA GLU A 1026 -16.24 -20.49 3.85
C GLU A 1026 -15.35 -21.43 3.02
N LEU A 1027 -15.67 -21.60 1.74
CA LEU A 1027 -14.88 -22.37 0.77
C LEU A 1027 -14.33 -21.43 -0.32
N ILE A 1028 -13.02 -21.19 -0.30
CA ILE A 1028 -12.33 -20.28 -1.23
C ILE A 1028 -11.46 -21.07 -2.22
N MET A 1029 -11.54 -20.71 -3.51
CA MET A 1029 -10.57 -21.13 -4.52
C MET A 1029 -9.40 -20.15 -4.58
N TYR A 1030 -8.16 -20.62 -4.42
CA TYR A 1030 -6.97 -19.77 -4.28
C TYR A 1030 -6.14 -19.56 -5.56
N SER A 1031 -6.47 -20.21 -6.68
CA SER A 1031 -5.77 -19.93 -7.96
C SER A 1031 -6.18 -18.60 -8.59
N THR A 1032 -7.38 -18.13 -8.25
CA THR A 1032 -7.93 -16.79 -8.44
C THR A 1032 -8.90 -16.64 -7.28
N PRO A 1033 -8.67 -15.75 -6.28
CA PRO A 1033 -9.50 -15.68 -5.07
C PRO A 1033 -10.99 -15.51 -5.38
N VAL A 1034 -11.74 -16.61 -5.22
CA VAL A 1034 -13.20 -16.66 -5.45
C VAL A 1034 -13.82 -17.53 -4.36
N ARG A 1035 -14.74 -16.95 -3.60
CA ARG A 1035 -15.63 -17.65 -2.67
C ARG A 1035 -16.64 -18.48 -3.47
N LEU A 1036 -16.70 -19.78 -3.21
CA LEU A 1036 -17.53 -20.74 -3.94
C LEU A 1036 -18.78 -21.17 -3.17
N ALA A 1037 -18.67 -21.16 -1.85
CA ALA A 1037 -19.72 -21.48 -0.90
C ALA A 1037 -19.35 -20.87 0.45
N GLY A 1038 -20.33 -20.67 1.31
CA GLY A 1038 -20.11 -20.27 2.70
C GLY A 1038 -21.38 -19.75 3.33
N GLY A 1039 -21.57 -20.05 4.61
CA GLY A 1039 -22.79 -19.76 5.35
C GLY A 1039 -22.59 -20.08 6.83
N TYR A 1040 -23.67 -20.39 7.54
CA TYR A 1040 -23.63 -20.76 8.95
C TYR A 1040 -23.97 -22.24 9.14
N SER A 1041 -23.37 -22.87 10.15
CA SER A 1041 -23.79 -24.19 10.62
C SER A 1041 -25.17 -24.12 11.29
N ASP A 1042 -25.86 -25.25 11.36
CA ASP A 1042 -27.12 -25.38 12.08
C ASP A 1042 -26.93 -25.45 13.61
N ALA A 1043 -28.02 -25.75 14.33
CA ALA A 1043 -28.03 -25.84 15.79
C ALA A 1043 -27.19 -27.02 16.33
N ASP A 1044 -26.95 -28.05 15.50
CA ASP A 1044 -26.21 -29.26 15.84
C ASP A 1044 -24.76 -29.23 15.31
N GLY A 1045 -24.33 -28.08 14.75
CA GLY A 1045 -22.98 -27.89 14.22
C GLY A 1045 -22.74 -28.53 12.85
N ASN A 1046 -23.79 -28.93 12.14
CA ASN A 1046 -23.71 -29.46 10.77
C ASN A 1046 -23.88 -28.34 9.73
N PHE A 1047 -23.49 -28.62 8.49
CA PHE A 1047 -23.68 -27.71 7.37
C PHE A 1047 -23.95 -28.51 6.09
N LYS A 1048 -24.81 -27.94 5.23
CA LYS A 1048 -25.07 -28.41 3.87
C LYS A 1048 -25.34 -27.19 2.98
N THR A 1049 -24.62 -27.05 1.87
CA THR A 1049 -24.80 -25.95 0.91
C THR A 1049 -24.41 -26.37 -0.50
N GLU A 1050 -24.96 -25.71 -1.50
CA GLU A 1050 -24.66 -25.95 -2.92
C GLU A 1050 -23.53 -25.03 -3.39
N ILE A 1051 -22.52 -25.62 -4.02
CA ILE A 1051 -21.32 -24.90 -4.47
C ILE A 1051 -21.58 -24.32 -5.86
N THR A 1052 -21.61 -22.99 -5.98
CA THR A 1052 -21.87 -22.31 -7.26
C THR A 1052 -20.59 -21.71 -7.84
N LEU A 1053 -20.16 -22.16 -9.02
CA LEU A 1053 -19.17 -21.43 -9.82
C LEU A 1053 -19.85 -20.27 -10.59
N PRO A 1054 -19.26 -19.05 -10.60
CA PRO A 1054 -19.83 -17.90 -11.30
C PRO A 1054 -19.87 -18.13 -12.82
N SER A 1055 -21.06 -18.04 -13.40
CA SER A 1055 -21.35 -18.45 -14.79
C SER A 1055 -20.65 -17.62 -15.88
N LYS A 1056 -20.33 -16.35 -15.60
CA LYS A 1056 -19.66 -15.44 -16.57
C LYS A 1056 -18.15 -15.68 -16.72
N VAL A 1057 -17.48 -16.30 -15.74
CA VAL A 1057 -16.02 -16.52 -15.78
C VAL A 1057 -15.69 -17.93 -15.32
N CYS A 1058 -15.61 -18.86 -16.29
CA CYS A 1058 -14.97 -20.13 -16.00
C CYS A 1058 -13.47 -19.91 -15.77
N VAL A 1059 -13.00 -20.19 -14.55
CA VAL A 1059 -11.61 -19.95 -14.12
C VAL A 1059 -10.59 -20.58 -15.06
N SER A 1060 -9.39 -19.99 -15.13
CA SER A 1060 -8.32 -20.47 -16.01
C SER A 1060 -7.96 -21.92 -15.67
N GLY A 1061 -8.35 -22.85 -16.55
CA GLY A 1061 -8.23 -24.29 -16.29
C GLY A 1061 -6.81 -24.71 -15.92
N GLY A 1062 -6.68 -25.64 -14.98
CA GLY A 1062 -5.40 -26.03 -14.42
C GLY A 1062 -5.63 -26.77 -13.10
N MET A 1063 -4.65 -26.72 -12.19
CA MET A 1063 -4.81 -27.20 -10.82
C MET A 1063 -5.25 -26.06 -9.91
N HIS A 1064 -6.30 -26.31 -9.13
CA HIS A 1064 -6.89 -25.35 -8.21
C HIS A 1064 -6.73 -25.82 -6.77
N ARG A 1065 -6.22 -24.95 -5.90
CA ARG A 1065 -6.25 -25.15 -4.44
C ARG A 1065 -7.60 -24.62 -3.93
N MET A 1066 -8.32 -25.46 -3.22
CA MET A 1066 -9.57 -25.12 -2.54
C MET A 1066 -9.31 -25.23 -1.04
N VAL A 1067 -9.67 -24.22 -0.27
CA VAL A 1067 -9.50 -24.21 1.18
C VAL A 1067 -10.87 -23.96 1.81
N LEU A 1068 -11.26 -24.85 2.72
CA LEU A 1068 -12.39 -24.65 3.62
C LEU A 1068 -11.84 -24.10 4.93
N THR A 1069 -12.47 -23.04 5.45
CA THR A 1069 -12.19 -22.45 6.77
C THR A 1069 -13.47 -22.38 7.58
N ALA A 1070 -13.39 -22.73 8.87
CA ALA A 1070 -14.55 -22.79 9.78
C ALA A 1070 -14.10 -22.78 11.26
N THR A 1071 -15.05 -22.78 12.20
CA THR A 1071 -14.77 -22.84 13.65
C THR A 1071 -15.18 -24.20 14.25
N ALA A 1072 -14.25 -24.90 14.89
CA ALA A 1072 -14.53 -26.13 15.65
C ALA A 1072 -15.50 -25.89 16.81
N ALA A 1073 -16.15 -26.95 17.29
CA ALA A 1073 -17.03 -26.90 18.45
C ALA A 1073 -16.36 -26.42 19.77
N ASP A 1074 -15.02 -26.39 19.84
CA ASP A 1074 -14.24 -25.83 20.96
C ASP A 1074 -13.83 -24.36 20.77
N GLY A 1075 -14.23 -23.73 19.66
CA GLY A 1075 -13.88 -22.34 19.32
C GLY A 1075 -12.57 -22.19 18.53
N SER A 1076 -11.80 -23.26 18.29
CA SER A 1076 -10.57 -23.20 17.50
C SER A 1076 -10.83 -23.06 15.99
N ALA A 1077 -9.88 -22.46 15.28
CA ALA A 1077 -9.97 -22.30 13.82
C ALA A 1077 -9.60 -23.61 13.10
N LEU A 1078 -10.52 -24.13 12.29
CA LEU A 1078 -10.30 -25.29 11.42
C LEU A 1078 -10.03 -24.86 9.98
N SER A 1079 -9.15 -25.61 9.31
CA SER A 1079 -9.02 -25.54 7.87
C SER A 1079 -8.65 -26.88 7.25
N ASP A 1080 -9.27 -27.21 6.11
CA ASP A 1080 -8.90 -28.32 5.25
C ASP A 1080 -8.66 -27.83 3.82
N THR A 1081 -7.72 -28.46 3.10
CA THR A 1081 -7.24 -28.02 1.79
C THR A 1081 -7.32 -29.13 0.74
N SER A 1082 -8.34 -29.02 -0.12
CA SER A 1082 -8.51 -29.88 -1.28
C SER A 1082 -7.83 -29.35 -2.55
N TYR A 1083 -7.61 -30.25 -3.51
CA TYR A 1083 -7.12 -29.90 -4.84
C TYR A 1083 -8.02 -30.50 -5.91
N ILE A 1084 -8.27 -29.76 -6.99
CA ILE A 1084 -8.96 -30.28 -8.18
C ILE A 1084 -8.20 -29.87 -9.45
N VAL A 1085 -8.39 -30.62 -10.54
CA VAL A 1085 -8.01 -30.16 -11.87
C VAL A 1085 -9.25 -29.99 -12.73
N MET A 1086 -9.40 -28.81 -13.32
CA MET A 1086 -10.51 -28.44 -14.18
C MET A 1086 -10.05 -28.12 -15.60
N ASP A 1087 -11.01 -28.02 -16.52
CA ASP A 1087 -10.82 -27.35 -17.81
C ASP A 1087 -11.60 -26.04 -17.87
N GLY A 1088 -11.36 -25.27 -18.95
CA GLY A 1088 -12.09 -24.04 -19.28
C GLY A 1088 -13.52 -24.26 -19.80
N THR A 1089 -14.11 -25.43 -19.58
CA THR A 1089 -15.58 -25.65 -19.62
C THR A 1089 -16.13 -25.96 -18.23
N CYS A 1090 -15.33 -25.71 -17.19
CA CYS A 1090 -15.62 -25.91 -15.78
C CYS A 1090 -16.02 -27.35 -15.45
N LYS A 1091 -15.33 -28.30 -16.11
CA LYS A 1091 -15.49 -29.74 -15.87
C LYS A 1091 -14.29 -30.33 -15.16
N THR A 1092 -14.56 -31.21 -14.19
CA THR A 1092 -13.51 -31.95 -13.48
C THR A 1092 -12.75 -32.87 -14.44
N ARG A 1093 -11.41 -32.87 -14.36
CA ARG A 1093 -10.53 -33.79 -15.10
C ARG A 1093 -9.62 -34.63 -14.19
N SER A 1094 -9.62 -34.37 -12.88
CA SER A 1094 -9.04 -35.26 -11.87
C SER A 1094 -9.62 -35.01 -10.47
N LEU A 1095 -10.00 -36.08 -9.77
CA LEU A 1095 -10.69 -36.06 -8.46
C LEU A 1095 -9.69 -36.19 -7.29
N ARG A 1096 -8.65 -35.36 -7.26
CA ARG A 1096 -7.55 -35.47 -6.27
C ARG A 1096 -7.77 -34.60 -5.03
N GLN A 1097 -8.75 -34.96 -4.20
CA GLN A 1097 -9.05 -34.28 -2.93
C GLN A 1097 -7.80 -34.03 -2.06
N VAL A 1098 -6.76 -34.87 -2.10
CA VAL A 1098 -5.47 -34.60 -1.41
C VAL A 1098 -4.38 -34.15 -2.39
N LYS A 1099 -3.54 -33.19 -1.95
CA LYS A 1099 -2.42 -32.61 -2.71
C LYS A 1099 -1.63 -33.67 -3.51
N PRO A 1100 -1.56 -33.57 -4.85
CA PRO A 1100 -0.85 -34.56 -5.65
C PRO A 1100 0.64 -34.64 -5.31
N VAL A 1101 1.16 -35.86 -5.11
CA VAL A 1101 2.59 -36.12 -4.91
C VAL A 1101 3.40 -35.46 -6.02
N ASN A 1102 4.43 -34.68 -5.66
CA ASN A 1102 5.25 -33.87 -6.57
C ASN A 1102 4.44 -32.95 -7.51
N ASN A 1103 3.26 -32.48 -7.07
CA ASN A 1103 2.27 -31.73 -7.86
C ASN A 1103 1.86 -32.42 -9.18
N THR A 1104 1.92 -33.76 -9.23
CA THR A 1104 1.81 -34.54 -10.47
C THR A 1104 0.43 -35.20 -10.62
N VAL A 1105 -0.31 -34.81 -11.68
CA VAL A 1105 -1.69 -35.25 -11.97
C VAL A 1105 -1.77 -35.94 -13.33
N THR A 1106 -2.56 -37.02 -13.43
CA THR A 1106 -2.83 -37.72 -14.70
C THR A 1106 -4.18 -37.29 -15.24
N LEU A 1107 -4.21 -36.75 -16.46
CA LEU A 1107 -5.42 -36.16 -17.07
C LEU A 1107 -6.14 -37.10 -18.06
N GLY A 1108 -5.55 -38.25 -18.39
CA GLY A 1108 -6.23 -39.25 -19.22
C GLY A 1108 -5.31 -40.29 -19.87
N ALA A 1109 -5.94 -41.32 -20.45
CA ALA A 1109 -5.27 -42.38 -21.19
C ALA A 1109 -5.88 -42.53 -22.61
N LEU A 1110 -5.06 -42.28 -23.62
CA LEU A 1110 -5.42 -42.28 -25.04
C LEU A 1110 -5.09 -43.64 -25.65
N VAL A 1111 -6.08 -44.35 -26.20
CA VAL A 1111 -5.90 -45.67 -26.82
C VAL A 1111 -5.53 -45.55 -28.30
N PHE A 1112 -4.50 -46.27 -28.73
CA PHE A 1112 -4.06 -46.34 -30.13
C PHE A 1112 -4.50 -47.65 -30.82
N PRO A 1113 -4.88 -47.60 -32.12
CA PRO A 1113 -5.17 -48.78 -32.93
C PRO A 1113 -4.01 -49.77 -33.04
N VAL A 1114 -4.31 -50.97 -33.52
CA VAL A 1114 -3.31 -51.99 -33.87
C VAL A 1114 -2.42 -51.44 -35.01
N GLY A 1115 -1.11 -51.68 -34.92
CA GLY A 1115 -0.12 -51.17 -35.88
C GLY A 1115 0.17 -49.66 -35.77
N SER A 1116 -0.85 -48.83 -35.60
CA SER A 1116 -0.75 -47.38 -35.71
C SER A 1116 0.17 -46.70 -34.69
N THR A 1117 0.90 -45.69 -35.18
CA THR A 1117 1.58 -44.64 -34.38
C THR A 1117 0.91 -43.27 -34.52
N THR A 1118 -0.12 -43.11 -35.35
CA THR A 1118 -0.85 -41.84 -35.54
C THR A 1118 -1.96 -41.67 -34.51
N LEU A 1119 -2.22 -40.42 -34.08
CA LEU A 1119 -3.23 -40.11 -33.08
C LEU A 1119 -4.64 -40.13 -33.70
N PRO A 1120 -5.57 -41.01 -33.26
CA PRO A 1120 -6.92 -41.12 -33.83
C PRO A 1120 -7.78 -39.87 -33.62
N ALA A 1121 -8.80 -39.67 -34.47
CA ALA A 1121 -9.73 -38.55 -34.37
C ALA A 1121 -10.41 -38.44 -32.98
N ARG A 1122 -10.89 -39.56 -32.41
CA ARG A 1122 -11.48 -39.59 -31.06
C ARG A 1122 -10.47 -39.14 -29.98
N SER A 1123 -9.21 -39.58 -30.09
CA SER A 1123 -8.14 -39.17 -29.17
C SER A 1123 -7.71 -37.72 -29.37
N LYS A 1124 -7.73 -37.20 -30.61
CA LYS A 1124 -7.54 -35.77 -30.89
C LYS A 1124 -8.63 -34.93 -30.21
N ALA A 1125 -9.90 -35.34 -30.29
CA ALA A 1125 -10.99 -34.66 -29.59
C ALA A 1125 -10.79 -34.66 -28.06
N THR A 1126 -10.40 -35.80 -27.46
CA THR A 1126 -10.04 -35.87 -26.04
C THR A 1126 -8.90 -34.91 -25.66
N VAL A 1127 -7.81 -34.89 -26.44
CA VAL A 1127 -6.65 -33.99 -26.16
C VAL A 1127 -7.02 -32.52 -26.37
N ARG A 1128 -7.88 -32.20 -27.34
CA ARG A 1128 -8.40 -30.84 -27.56
C ARG A 1128 -9.21 -30.35 -26.36
N GLY A 1129 -10.07 -31.19 -25.79
CA GLY A 1129 -10.84 -30.87 -24.58
C GLY A 1129 -9.97 -30.63 -23.35
N LEU A 1130 -8.80 -31.28 -23.26
CA LEU A 1130 -7.83 -31.07 -22.17
C LEU A 1130 -6.95 -29.82 -22.35
N LYS A 1131 -7.06 -29.06 -23.45
CA LYS A 1131 -6.15 -27.92 -23.76
C LYS A 1131 -6.02 -26.94 -22.61
N SER A 1132 -7.14 -26.57 -21.99
CA SER A 1132 -7.18 -25.57 -20.93
C SER A 1132 -6.63 -26.10 -19.61
N SER A 1133 -6.82 -27.38 -19.26
CA SER A 1133 -6.20 -28.02 -18.08
C SER A 1133 -4.66 -28.03 -18.08
N PHE A 1134 -4.00 -27.54 -19.14
CA PHE A 1134 -2.55 -27.38 -19.18
C PHE A 1134 -2.06 -25.99 -18.74
N ALA A 1135 -2.93 -25.02 -18.41
CA ALA A 1135 -2.46 -23.75 -17.87
C ALA A 1135 -1.87 -23.91 -16.46
N GLY A 1136 -0.92 -23.05 -16.09
CA GLY A 1136 -0.11 -23.18 -14.88
C GLY A 1136 0.87 -24.37 -14.86
N ALA A 1137 0.87 -25.26 -15.87
CA ALA A 1137 1.74 -26.43 -15.88
C ALA A 1137 3.21 -26.08 -16.17
N LYS A 1138 4.11 -26.50 -15.26
CA LYS A 1138 5.57 -26.41 -15.44
C LYS A 1138 6.13 -27.47 -16.39
N THR A 1139 5.53 -28.66 -16.47
CA THR A 1139 5.94 -29.73 -17.40
C THR A 1139 4.79 -30.69 -17.71
N ILE A 1140 4.69 -31.13 -18.97
CA ILE A 1140 3.77 -32.16 -19.43
C ILE A 1140 4.58 -33.38 -19.85
N THR A 1141 4.29 -34.55 -19.29
CA THR A 1141 4.93 -35.82 -19.62
C THR A 1141 3.93 -36.74 -20.32
N VAL A 1142 4.19 -37.07 -21.59
CA VAL A 1142 3.41 -38.06 -22.33
C VAL A 1142 4.10 -39.42 -22.23
N THR A 1143 3.56 -40.32 -21.42
CA THR A 1143 4.09 -41.68 -21.23
C THR A 1143 3.29 -42.68 -22.03
N SER A 1144 3.93 -43.30 -23.02
CA SER A 1144 3.32 -44.28 -23.92
C SER A 1144 3.77 -45.71 -23.62
N TYR A 1145 2.84 -46.65 -23.76
CA TYR A 1145 3.06 -48.06 -23.49
C TYR A 1145 2.73 -48.89 -24.75
N SER A 1146 3.59 -49.86 -25.07
CA SER A 1146 3.33 -50.85 -26.12
C SER A 1146 3.76 -52.24 -25.66
N GLU A 1147 2.80 -53.15 -25.51
CA GLU A 1147 3.01 -54.54 -25.09
C GLU A 1147 3.30 -55.50 -26.26
N THR A 1148 3.96 -56.61 -25.95
CA THR A 1148 4.28 -57.68 -26.91
C THR A 1148 4.30 -59.06 -26.23
N LYS A 1149 3.88 -60.10 -26.95
CA LYS A 1149 4.06 -61.51 -26.52
C LYS A 1149 5.50 -62.01 -26.74
N LYS A 1150 6.30 -61.36 -27.60
CA LYS A 1150 7.69 -61.78 -27.91
C LYS A 1150 8.67 -61.30 -26.84
N LYS A 1151 9.29 -62.22 -26.10
CA LYS A 1151 10.25 -61.96 -25.01
C LYS A 1151 11.65 -61.46 -25.45
N SER A 1152 11.97 -61.44 -26.75
CA SER A 1152 13.31 -61.13 -27.23
C SER A 1152 13.70 -59.65 -27.05
N LYS A 1153 14.98 -59.38 -26.74
CA LYS A 1153 15.52 -58.01 -26.54
C LYS A 1153 15.21 -57.10 -27.75
N ALA A 1154 15.28 -57.64 -28.97
CA ALA A 1154 14.92 -56.92 -30.20
C ALA A 1154 13.43 -56.52 -30.26
N ALA A 1155 12.51 -57.41 -29.89
CA ALA A 1155 11.07 -57.12 -29.89
C ALA A 1155 10.68 -56.07 -28.82
N ILE A 1156 11.38 -56.06 -27.68
CA ILE A 1156 11.22 -55.04 -26.63
C ILE A 1156 11.75 -53.70 -27.11
N ARG A 1157 12.94 -53.63 -27.73
CA ARG A 1157 13.49 -52.41 -28.35
C ARG A 1157 12.53 -51.85 -29.43
N ALA A 1158 12.04 -52.68 -30.34
CA ALA A 1158 11.08 -52.27 -31.36
C ALA A 1158 9.78 -51.70 -30.76
N ASN A 1159 9.24 -52.32 -29.70
CA ASN A 1159 8.06 -51.79 -29.01
C ASN A 1159 8.34 -50.49 -28.24
N LYS A 1160 9.55 -50.29 -27.72
CA LYS A 1160 9.96 -48.99 -27.15
C LYS A 1160 9.92 -47.89 -28.22
N VAL A 1161 10.42 -48.16 -29.44
CA VAL A 1161 10.36 -47.21 -30.56
C VAL A 1161 8.92 -46.91 -30.98
N VAL A 1162 8.06 -47.94 -31.10
CA VAL A 1162 6.64 -47.77 -31.42
C VAL A 1162 5.90 -46.96 -30.34
N ALA A 1163 6.24 -47.17 -29.06
CA ALA A 1163 5.75 -46.35 -27.96
C ALA A 1163 6.21 -44.89 -28.13
N THR A 1164 7.52 -44.62 -28.22
CA THR A 1164 8.05 -43.25 -28.41
C THR A 1164 7.38 -42.53 -29.58
N LYS A 1165 7.16 -43.19 -30.72
CA LYS A 1165 6.44 -42.61 -31.87
C LYS A 1165 4.99 -42.21 -31.55
N ARG A 1166 4.26 -42.99 -30.74
CA ARG A 1166 2.90 -42.63 -30.27
C ARG A 1166 2.90 -41.42 -29.33
N ALA A 1167 3.82 -41.37 -28.36
CA ALA A 1167 3.92 -40.21 -27.47
C ALA A 1167 4.41 -38.94 -28.22
N ALA A 1168 5.28 -39.09 -29.20
CA ALA A 1168 5.67 -38.00 -30.10
C ALA A 1168 4.46 -37.48 -30.91
N ALA A 1169 3.60 -38.35 -31.44
CA ALA A 1169 2.38 -37.95 -32.15
C ALA A 1169 1.40 -37.16 -31.26
N VAL A 1170 1.32 -37.47 -29.96
CA VAL A 1170 0.57 -36.66 -28.98
C VAL A 1170 1.26 -35.31 -28.74
N ARG A 1171 2.59 -35.26 -28.57
CA ARG A 1171 3.35 -34.00 -28.44
C ARG A 1171 3.12 -33.08 -29.64
N THR A 1172 3.21 -33.59 -30.86
CA THR A 1172 2.96 -32.80 -32.08
C THR A 1172 1.53 -32.27 -32.11
N TYR A 1173 0.54 -33.06 -31.67
CA TYR A 1173 -0.84 -32.58 -31.59
C TYR A 1173 -1.06 -31.51 -30.51
N LEU A 1174 -0.48 -31.68 -29.31
CA LEU A 1174 -0.50 -30.68 -28.24
C LEU A 1174 0.10 -29.33 -28.68
N LEU A 1175 1.24 -29.35 -29.38
CA LEU A 1175 1.84 -28.16 -29.98
C LEU A 1175 0.90 -27.54 -31.03
N SER A 1176 0.29 -28.35 -31.91
CA SER A 1176 -0.62 -27.86 -32.96
C SER A 1176 -1.91 -27.22 -32.46
N ILE A 1177 -2.30 -27.45 -31.19
CA ILE A 1177 -3.44 -26.77 -30.54
C ILE A 1177 -3.00 -25.60 -29.64
N GLY A 1178 -1.71 -25.26 -29.62
CA GLY A 1178 -1.16 -24.08 -28.95
C GLY A 1178 -0.67 -24.28 -27.51
N VAL A 1179 -0.38 -25.51 -27.08
CA VAL A 1179 0.21 -25.77 -25.75
C VAL A 1179 1.70 -25.39 -25.74
N LYS A 1180 2.06 -24.32 -25.01
CA LYS A 1180 3.43 -23.79 -24.94
C LYS A 1180 4.34 -24.46 -23.89
N THR A 1181 3.78 -25.14 -22.89
CA THR A 1181 4.53 -25.82 -21.80
C THR A 1181 5.53 -26.86 -22.32
N LYS A 1182 6.64 -27.05 -21.61
CA LYS A 1182 7.65 -28.09 -21.89
C LYS A 1182 7.03 -29.50 -21.92
N ILE A 1183 6.99 -30.11 -23.11
CA ILE A 1183 6.46 -31.47 -23.32
C ILE A 1183 7.58 -32.51 -23.42
N VAL A 1184 7.66 -33.40 -22.43
CA VAL A 1184 8.54 -34.58 -22.36
C VAL A 1184 7.83 -35.80 -22.94
N VAL A 1185 8.56 -36.61 -23.72
CA VAL A 1185 8.04 -37.79 -24.43
C VAL A 1185 8.73 -39.05 -23.90
N VAL A 1186 7.96 -39.97 -23.31
CA VAL A 1186 8.47 -41.21 -22.73
C VAL A 1186 7.87 -42.42 -23.44
N GLY A 1187 8.71 -43.19 -24.12
CA GLY A 1187 8.36 -44.49 -24.72
C GLY A 1187 8.72 -45.64 -23.79
N VAL A 1188 7.73 -46.39 -23.32
CA VAL A 1188 7.90 -47.58 -22.48
C VAL A 1188 7.61 -48.83 -23.31
N GLY A 1189 8.67 -49.56 -23.68
CA GLY A 1189 8.55 -50.93 -24.20
C GLY A 1189 8.18 -51.88 -23.07
N GLY A 1190 7.12 -52.68 -23.25
CA GLY A 1190 6.52 -53.45 -22.16
C GLY A 1190 7.43 -54.52 -21.52
N LYS A 1191 7.26 -54.71 -20.21
CA LYS A 1191 7.66 -55.94 -19.49
C LYS A 1191 6.77 -57.13 -19.95
N PRO A 1192 7.20 -58.39 -19.79
CA PRO A 1192 6.47 -59.56 -20.29
C PRO A 1192 5.10 -59.76 -19.63
N PHE A 1193 4.16 -60.26 -20.45
CA PHE A 1193 2.74 -60.47 -20.21
C PHE A 1193 2.43 -61.63 -19.23
N LYS A 1194 1.41 -61.48 -18.37
CA LYS A 1194 0.79 -62.55 -17.55
C LYS A 1194 -0.74 -62.47 -17.65
N GLY A 1195 -1.40 -63.61 -17.89
CA GLY A 1195 -2.87 -63.76 -17.93
C GLY A 1195 -3.47 -63.80 -19.35
N PRO A 1196 -4.19 -64.86 -19.77
CA PRO A 1196 -4.48 -65.11 -21.20
C PRO A 1196 -5.46 -64.12 -21.87
N ASN A 1197 -6.42 -63.54 -21.14
CA ASN A 1197 -7.64 -62.97 -21.72
C ASN A 1197 -7.77 -61.42 -21.65
N ARG A 1198 -6.68 -60.65 -21.76
CA ARG A 1198 -6.74 -59.17 -21.88
C ARG A 1198 -6.21 -58.64 -23.22
N LYS A 1199 -6.88 -57.63 -23.78
CA LYS A 1199 -6.47 -56.90 -24.99
C LYS A 1199 -5.19 -56.10 -24.70
N TYR A 1200 -4.17 -56.23 -25.56
CA TYR A 1200 -2.88 -55.55 -25.46
C TYR A 1200 -2.98 -54.06 -25.10
N ILE A 1201 -2.26 -53.62 -24.08
CA ILE A 1201 -2.20 -52.20 -23.69
C ILE A 1201 -1.40 -51.41 -24.73
N ARG A 1202 -2.11 -50.48 -25.39
CA ARG A 1202 -1.59 -49.54 -26.41
C ARG A 1202 -2.01 -48.11 -26.04
N ARG A 1203 -1.66 -47.67 -24.84
CA ARG A 1203 -2.11 -46.37 -24.30
C ARG A 1203 -0.98 -45.33 -24.22
N ALA A 1204 -1.29 -44.08 -24.50
CA ALA A 1204 -0.50 -42.93 -24.07
C ALA A 1204 -1.21 -42.24 -22.92
N VAL A 1205 -0.54 -42.10 -21.79
CA VAL A 1205 -1.02 -41.40 -20.60
C VAL A 1205 -0.45 -39.98 -20.63
N ILE A 1206 -1.30 -38.98 -20.44
CA ILE A 1206 -0.86 -37.59 -20.26
C ILE A 1206 -0.82 -37.32 -18.75
N THR A 1207 0.36 -36.96 -18.27
CA THR A 1207 0.63 -36.58 -16.89
C THR A 1207 1.21 -35.16 -16.88
N VAL A 1208 0.75 -34.33 -15.95
CA VAL A 1208 1.05 -32.91 -15.87
C VAL A 1208 1.61 -32.59 -14.49
N ARG A 1209 2.63 -31.74 -14.42
CA ARG A 1209 3.21 -31.21 -13.19
C ARG A 1209 3.03 -29.70 -13.16
N TYR A 1210 2.42 -29.21 -12.07
CA TYR A 1210 2.17 -27.79 -11.80
C TYR A 1210 3.18 -27.24 -10.78
#